data_AF-A0A944YSB6-F1
#
_entry.id   AF-A0A944YSB6-F1
#
_cell.length_a   1.000
_cell.length_b   1.000
_cell.length_c   1.000
_cell.angle_alpha   90.00
_cell.angle_beta   90.00
_cell.angle_gamma   90.00
#
_symmetry.space_group_name_H-M   'P 1'
#
loop_
_entity.id
_entity.type
_entity.pdbx_description
1 polymer ?
#
loop_
_entity_poly.entity_id
_entity_poly.type
_entity_poly.pdbx_seq_one_letter_code
_entity_poly.pdbx_strand_id
1 'polypeptide(L)'
;MIYKFIVAVITFILILVSPLFSLDIHDAIQEGNLTRVQELIEADEANLELPDDRQFTPINWAVTSGNYDIFKYLQEQGADITTVDIDGSNLLINAASGGNINIVKFLVEDKGFDVNFVDNNGFTPFHSGAGSGNVELLKYFITKGANIHTSTNNGSTPMANAIYSDSLAAVKLLFELGCEYDVPNQWDVYPVHYAAYLGNVEVMKLFLERDVDIHKVTMNRETPFFWAVVGRRFEMADFLLENGVDVNTKVIGGVTALHSAHKLRMESLDYLLEKGADVAVVDSSGSTVLHAAAWSQRDEIVRKLLESGVDVNAVNNGGSTALANACNRDSIDVIEVMLEYGAKVNAAECENEGQCETGHRSPFLISVNLGKTEYVELFLKHSVDINQTDPEFNRSPLHTAAIRGQVDIVNMLLEKGAVVNAKDCFKKTPMYYSQIYPNEKITAILAKNGGKSSKIEKKYKEDLLQKELKESESILWFATHAGWIYKTANNLLIIDYWSHGNVPENPSLANGWINPEEIKDMNVTVIATHDHGDHYDPVIWEWQETIPNIRYILGDATPEQHEYDLIEPRSTLTFDDLKITAFESNDAGIGCVIEVDGVTIFHPGDHANETRDFSGTYWQEIEYVKENFQNIDIAMMPIRGCGLPDVESVRLGVIRTLEELEPKVFLPMHSVDDGFQYRNFNENLREEGIKKTKLYYPRDRGDRFIYKNGKLK
;
A
#
# COMPACT_ATOMS: atom_id res chain seq x y z
N MET A 1 -0.74 13.30 -4.14
CA MET A 1 0.05 12.10 -3.77
C MET A 1 -0.68 10.92 -4.42
N ILE A 2 -0.48 10.71 -5.72
CA ILE A 2 0.27 9.62 -6.36
C ILE A 2 0.24 10.00 -7.85
N TYR A 3 1.29 10.06 -8.65
CA TYR A 3 2.71 9.83 -8.42
C TYR A 3 3.45 10.74 -9.42
N LYS A 4 4.65 11.17 -9.03
CA LYS A 4 5.61 11.88 -9.85
C LYS A 4 5.77 11.16 -11.20
N PHE A 5 5.35 11.75 -12.31
CA PHE A 5 5.97 11.52 -13.61
C PHE A 5 5.65 12.72 -14.51
N ILE A 6 6.72 13.40 -14.93
CA ILE A 6 6.81 14.38 -16.03
C ILE A 6 6.29 15.78 -15.69
N VAL A 7 7.18 16.69 -15.31
CA VAL A 7 7.95 17.54 -16.25
C VAL A 7 9.06 18.25 -15.49
N ALA A 8 10.23 18.28 -16.14
CA ALA A 8 11.38 19.11 -15.86
C ALA A 8 11.03 20.56 -15.46
N VAL A 9 11.95 21.17 -14.71
CA VAL A 9 11.99 22.58 -14.27
C VAL A 9 11.26 22.86 -12.96
N ILE A 10 11.90 22.54 -11.83
CA ILE A 10 12.67 23.47 -10.99
C ILE A 10 13.53 22.61 -10.05
N THR A 11 14.80 22.47 -10.40
CA THR A 11 15.87 22.07 -9.49
C THR A 11 16.56 23.36 -9.07
N PHE A 12 16.29 23.88 -7.87
CA PHE A 12 17.03 24.93 -7.14
C PHE A 12 16.23 25.22 -5.86
N ILE A 13 16.65 25.12 -4.59
CA ILE A 13 17.91 24.88 -3.83
C ILE A 13 17.40 24.59 -2.37
N LEU A 14 17.93 23.73 -1.47
CA LEU A 14 19.12 23.93 -0.61
C LEU A 14 19.29 22.78 0.44
N ILE A 15 20.39 22.03 0.31
CA ILE A 15 21.51 21.81 1.28
C ILE A 15 21.45 20.77 2.44
N LEU A 16 22.56 20.00 2.48
CA LEU A 16 23.15 19.05 3.47
C LEU A 16 22.77 17.57 3.22
N VAL A 17 23.59 16.69 2.62
CA VAL A 17 25.06 16.60 2.45
C VAL A 17 25.37 15.77 1.17
N SER A 18 26.41 16.17 0.42
CA SER A 18 27.22 15.46 -0.61
C SER A 18 26.65 15.12 -2.01
N PRO A 19 27.45 15.27 -3.09
CA PRO A 19 28.16 16.46 -3.56
C PRO A 19 27.59 17.01 -4.89
N LEU A 20 27.58 18.34 -5.04
CA LEU A 20 27.47 19.02 -6.33
C LEU A 20 28.66 18.63 -7.22
N PHE A 21 28.46 17.82 -8.25
CA PHE A 21 29.19 17.89 -9.53
C PHE A 21 28.29 17.26 -10.60
N SER A 22 27.60 18.07 -11.41
CA SER A 22 27.31 17.61 -12.78
C SER A 22 28.67 17.45 -13.46
N LEU A 23 28.86 16.36 -14.20
CA LEU A 23 30.13 16.07 -14.87
C LEU A 23 30.22 17.00 -16.09
N ASP A 24 31.12 17.99 -16.05
CA ASP A 24 31.30 19.08 -17.05
C ASP A 24 31.19 18.63 -18.53
N ILE A 25 31.54 17.37 -18.83
CA ILE A 25 31.48 16.78 -20.17
C ILE A 25 30.06 16.50 -20.66
N HIS A 26 29.15 15.99 -19.81
CA HIS A 26 27.78 15.67 -20.21
C HIS A 26 26.98 16.93 -20.50
N ASP A 27 27.14 17.96 -19.67
CA ASP A 27 26.52 19.28 -19.86
C ASP A 27 26.97 19.89 -21.20
N ALA A 28 28.27 19.86 -21.50
CA ALA A 28 28.80 20.36 -22.77
C ALA A 28 28.22 19.65 -24.00
N ILE A 29 27.95 18.34 -23.89
CA ILE A 29 27.32 17.55 -24.97
C ILE A 29 25.85 17.89 -25.11
N GLN A 30 25.13 18.01 -24.01
CA GLN A 30 23.72 18.40 -24.01
C GLN A 30 23.51 19.79 -24.61
N GLU A 31 24.44 20.72 -24.37
CA GLU A 31 24.46 22.05 -25.00
C GLU A 31 24.85 22.03 -26.48
N GLY A 32 25.38 20.91 -26.98
CA GLY A 32 25.89 20.77 -28.33
C GLY A 32 27.21 21.52 -28.57
N ASN A 33 27.97 21.81 -27.52
CA ASN A 33 29.20 22.59 -27.58
C ASN A 33 30.42 21.69 -27.90
N LEU A 34 30.59 21.36 -29.18
CA LEU A 34 31.70 20.51 -29.64
C LEU A 34 33.08 21.03 -29.21
N THR A 35 33.32 22.34 -29.23
CA THR A 35 34.61 22.92 -28.81
C THR A 35 34.89 22.64 -27.34
N ARG A 36 33.87 22.79 -26.48
CA ARG A 36 34.03 22.49 -25.05
C ARG A 36 34.24 20.99 -24.81
N VAL A 37 33.55 20.13 -25.55
CA VAL A 37 33.77 18.68 -25.52
C VAL A 37 35.22 18.36 -25.90
N GLN A 38 35.72 18.94 -26.98
CA GLN A 38 37.11 18.77 -27.42
C GLN A 38 38.12 19.19 -26.34
N GLU A 39 37.94 20.38 -25.76
CA GLU A 39 38.81 20.87 -24.67
C GLU A 39 38.82 19.92 -23.46
N LEU A 40 37.67 19.37 -23.09
CA LEU A 40 37.53 18.49 -21.93
C LEU A 40 38.14 17.10 -22.18
N ILE A 41 37.98 16.54 -23.38
CA ILE A 41 38.62 15.27 -23.77
C ILE A 41 40.15 15.44 -23.89
N GLU A 42 40.62 16.56 -24.45
CA GLU A 42 42.06 16.87 -24.53
C GLU A 42 42.70 17.07 -23.15
N ALA A 43 41.94 17.60 -22.19
CA ALA A 43 42.41 17.80 -20.81
C ALA A 43 42.46 16.50 -19.99
N ASP A 44 41.50 15.60 -20.20
CA ASP A 44 41.44 14.29 -19.54
C ASP A 44 40.71 13.26 -20.42
N GLU A 45 41.47 12.29 -20.94
CA GLU A 45 40.95 11.22 -21.80
C GLU A 45 39.95 10.31 -21.06
N ALA A 46 40.01 10.24 -19.72
CA ALA A 46 39.04 9.48 -18.93
C ALA A 46 37.61 10.01 -19.10
N ASN A 47 37.45 11.26 -19.54
CA ASN A 47 36.15 11.82 -19.85
C ASN A 47 35.44 11.08 -20.99
N LEU A 48 36.15 10.39 -21.90
CA LEU A 48 35.54 9.64 -23.01
C LEU A 48 34.54 8.58 -22.56
N GLU A 49 34.83 7.92 -21.44
CA GLU A 49 34.04 6.79 -20.92
C GLU A 49 33.35 7.10 -19.60
N LEU A 50 33.29 8.37 -19.20
CA LEU A 50 32.78 8.78 -17.90
C LEU A 50 31.25 8.60 -17.84
N PRO A 51 30.73 7.60 -17.10
CA PRO A 51 29.29 7.39 -17.01
C PRO A 51 28.66 8.35 -16.02
N ASP A 52 27.41 8.74 -16.26
CA ASP A 52 26.55 9.31 -15.22
C ASP A 52 25.86 8.23 -14.37
N ASP A 53 24.96 8.64 -13.48
CA ASP A 53 24.21 7.74 -12.60
C ASP A 53 23.28 6.75 -13.34
N ARG A 54 23.01 6.99 -14.64
CA ARG A 54 22.23 6.10 -15.53
C ARG A 54 23.13 5.23 -16.42
N GLN A 55 24.44 5.26 -16.19
CA GLN A 55 25.46 4.65 -17.04
C GLN A 55 25.53 5.27 -18.45
N PHE A 56 25.00 6.48 -18.66
CA PHE A 56 25.18 7.20 -19.92
C PHE A 56 26.61 7.75 -19.98
N THR A 57 27.40 7.28 -20.93
CA THR A 57 28.70 7.86 -21.27
C THR A 57 28.51 9.04 -22.24
N PRO A 58 29.55 9.87 -22.50
CA PRO A 58 29.48 10.96 -23.48
C PRO A 58 28.88 10.56 -24.83
N ILE A 59 29.21 9.38 -25.34
CA ILE A 59 28.71 8.97 -26.65
C ILE A 59 27.21 8.65 -26.61
N ASN A 60 26.70 8.09 -25.50
CA ASN A 60 25.26 7.90 -25.31
C ASN A 60 24.51 9.26 -25.29
N TRP A 61 25.07 10.27 -24.61
CA TRP A 61 24.53 11.64 -24.63
C TRP A 61 24.55 12.26 -26.04
N ALA A 62 25.63 12.06 -26.79
CA ALA A 62 25.78 12.59 -28.14
C ALA A 62 24.76 11.99 -29.12
N VAL A 63 24.50 10.68 -29.06
CA VAL A 63 23.51 10.06 -29.93
C VAL A 63 22.07 10.40 -29.53
N THR A 64 21.78 10.50 -28.23
CA THR A 64 20.43 10.81 -27.72
C THR A 64 20.04 12.26 -27.98
N SER A 65 21.01 13.18 -27.96
CA SER A 65 20.80 14.57 -28.40
C SER A 65 20.74 14.72 -29.93
N GLY A 66 21.03 13.66 -30.67
CA GLY A 66 21.07 13.68 -32.13
C GLY A 66 22.22 14.51 -32.70
N ASN A 67 23.26 14.82 -31.91
CA ASN A 67 24.38 15.66 -32.33
C ASN A 67 25.43 14.84 -33.08
N TYR A 68 25.34 14.86 -34.41
CA TYR A 68 26.22 14.08 -35.29
C TYR A 68 27.70 14.47 -35.16
N ASP A 69 28.02 15.75 -35.01
CA ASP A 69 29.41 16.22 -35.00
C ASP A 69 30.13 15.81 -33.71
N ILE A 70 29.44 15.92 -32.57
CA ILE A 70 29.96 15.43 -31.28
C ILE A 70 30.08 13.90 -31.30
N PHE A 71 29.04 13.20 -31.76
CA PHE A 71 29.10 11.75 -31.92
C PHE A 71 30.31 11.34 -32.76
N LYS A 72 30.52 12.01 -33.90
CA LYS A 72 31.60 11.68 -34.83
C LYS A 72 32.97 11.93 -34.20
N TYR A 73 33.13 13.06 -33.51
CA TYR A 73 34.36 13.36 -32.79
C TYR A 73 34.67 12.31 -31.71
N LEU A 74 33.71 12.00 -30.83
CA LEU A 74 33.89 11.00 -29.77
C LEU A 74 34.23 9.62 -30.36
N GLN A 75 33.54 9.22 -31.43
CA GLN A 75 33.82 8.00 -32.17
C GLN A 75 35.24 7.97 -32.76
N GLU A 76 35.74 9.09 -33.26
CA GLU A 76 37.10 9.22 -33.80
C GLU A 76 38.18 9.22 -32.71
N GLN A 77 37.85 9.71 -31.50
CA GLN A 77 38.71 9.59 -30.31
C GLN A 77 38.70 8.18 -29.70
N GLY A 78 37.88 7.27 -30.22
CA GLY A 78 37.87 5.87 -29.79
C GLY A 78 36.90 5.57 -28.65
N ALA A 79 35.90 6.42 -28.41
CA ALA A 79 34.85 6.14 -27.45
C ALA A 79 34.17 4.78 -27.74
N ASP A 80 33.91 4.01 -26.69
CA ASP A 80 33.30 2.70 -26.78
C ASP A 80 31.84 2.82 -27.26
N ILE A 81 31.56 2.25 -28.43
CA ILE A 81 30.22 2.23 -28.99
C ILE A 81 29.38 1.05 -28.49
N THR A 82 29.99 0.11 -27.76
CA THR A 82 29.33 -1.12 -27.25
C THR A 82 28.67 -0.92 -25.89
N THR A 83 28.66 0.32 -25.39
CA THR A 83 28.03 0.68 -24.13
C THR A 83 26.53 0.37 -24.12
N VAL A 84 26.06 0.03 -22.93
CA VAL A 84 24.64 -0.10 -22.59
C VAL A 84 24.38 0.76 -21.37
N ASP A 85 23.22 1.41 -21.33
CA ASP A 85 22.78 2.12 -20.13
C ASP A 85 22.20 1.14 -19.06
N ILE A 86 21.71 1.70 -17.96
CA ILE A 86 21.12 0.92 -16.86
C ILE A 86 19.91 0.06 -17.29
N ASP A 87 19.20 0.45 -18.36
CA ASP A 87 18.07 -0.29 -18.91
C ASP A 87 18.53 -1.38 -19.90
N GLY A 88 19.84 -1.52 -20.12
CA GLY A 88 20.42 -2.42 -21.11
C GLY A 88 20.28 -1.90 -22.54
N SER A 89 19.91 -0.63 -22.71
CA SER A 89 19.69 -0.03 -24.02
C SER A 89 21.02 0.27 -24.71
N ASN A 90 21.21 -0.30 -25.90
CA ASN A 90 22.43 -0.09 -26.68
C ASN A 90 22.44 1.28 -27.38
N LEU A 91 23.59 1.64 -27.96
CA LEU A 91 23.76 2.92 -28.63
C LEU A 91 22.79 3.14 -29.81
N LEU A 92 22.28 2.08 -30.47
CA LEU A 92 21.31 2.21 -31.55
C LEU A 92 19.91 2.60 -31.03
N ILE A 93 19.45 2.03 -29.91
CA ILE A 93 18.19 2.45 -29.27
C ILE A 93 18.26 3.93 -28.88
N ASN A 94 19.38 4.33 -28.26
CA ASN A 94 19.63 5.72 -27.86
C ASN A 94 19.69 6.67 -29.07
N ALA A 95 20.39 6.29 -30.15
CA ALA A 95 20.43 7.06 -31.39
C ALA A 95 19.05 7.18 -32.08
N ALA A 96 18.22 6.14 -32.01
CA ALA A 96 16.88 6.17 -32.57
C ALA A 96 15.96 7.16 -31.83
N SER A 97 16.13 7.29 -30.52
CA SER A 97 15.46 8.30 -29.69
C SER A 97 15.88 9.73 -30.07
N GLY A 98 17.18 9.96 -30.30
CA GLY A 98 17.69 11.24 -30.79
C GLY A 98 17.31 11.58 -32.23
N GLY A 99 16.82 10.61 -33.00
CA GLY A 99 16.22 10.82 -34.32
C GLY A 99 17.20 11.18 -35.44
N ASN A 100 18.52 11.23 -35.20
CA ASN A 100 19.49 11.56 -36.23
C ASN A 100 19.80 10.33 -37.12
N ILE A 101 19.24 10.33 -38.33
CA ILE A 101 19.34 9.20 -39.25
C ILE A 101 20.77 8.88 -39.70
N ASN A 102 21.70 9.85 -39.69
CA ASN A 102 23.08 9.60 -40.10
C ASN A 102 23.84 8.79 -39.03
N ILE A 103 23.59 9.07 -37.75
CA ILE A 103 24.13 8.26 -36.64
C ILE A 103 23.58 6.83 -36.75
N VAL A 104 22.26 6.70 -36.92
CA VAL A 104 21.60 5.39 -37.05
C VAL A 104 22.16 4.60 -38.25
N LYS A 105 22.29 5.23 -39.42
CA LYS A 105 22.88 4.58 -40.60
C LYS A 105 24.30 4.09 -40.34
N PHE A 106 25.14 4.90 -39.69
CA PHE A 106 26.49 4.49 -39.32
C PHE A 106 26.48 3.26 -38.38
N LEU A 107 25.64 3.27 -37.33
CA LEU A 107 25.57 2.14 -36.39
C LEU A 107 25.08 0.86 -37.07
N VAL A 108 24.09 0.94 -37.96
CA VAL A 108 23.52 -0.23 -38.64
C VAL A 108 24.41 -0.72 -39.78
N GLU A 109 24.87 0.16 -40.66
CA GLU A 109 25.58 -0.23 -41.90
C GLU A 109 27.07 -0.44 -41.70
N ASP A 110 27.72 0.44 -40.92
CA ASP A 110 29.17 0.40 -40.75
C ASP A 110 29.57 -0.45 -39.53
N LYS A 111 28.71 -0.52 -38.51
CA LYS A 111 28.99 -1.24 -37.26
C LYS A 111 28.15 -2.51 -37.07
N GLY A 112 27.14 -2.74 -37.91
CA GLY A 112 26.36 -3.98 -37.90
C GLY A 112 25.45 -4.15 -36.69
N PHE A 113 24.97 -3.05 -36.09
CA PHE A 113 24.00 -3.12 -34.99
C PHE A 113 22.70 -3.76 -35.47
N ASP A 114 22.13 -4.63 -34.63
CA ASP A 114 20.85 -5.28 -34.90
C ASP A 114 19.68 -4.30 -34.72
N VAL A 115 18.93 -4.06 -35.79
CA VAL A 115 17.73 -3.20 -35.78
C VAL A 115 16.57 -3.78 -34.96
N ASN A 116 16.67 -5.05 -34.57
CA ASN A 116 15.72 -5.76 -33.71
C ASN A 116 16.27 -6.03 -32.31
N PHE A 117 17.37 -5.39 -31.91
CA PHE A 117 17.88 -5.48 -30.54
C PHE A 117 16.78 -5.11 -29.54
N VAL A 118 16.76 -5.82 -28.41
CA VAL A 118 15.79 -5.65 -27.34
C VAL A 118 16.55 -5.39 -26.04
N ASP A 119 16.21 -4.30 -25.34
CA ASP A 119 16.79 -4.00 -24.01
C ASP A 119 16.09 -4.78 -22.88
N ASN A 120 16.46 -4.50 -21.62
CA ASN A 120 15.90 -5.22 -20.47
C ASN A 120 14.40 -4.95 -20.25
N ASN A 121 13.86 -3.88 -20.85
CA ASN A 121 12.47 -3.47 -20.77
C ASN A 121 11.64 -3.87 -22.00
N GLY A 122 12.25 -4.55 -22.98
CA GLY A 122 11.57 -4.93 -24.21
C GLY A 122 11.57 -3.83 -25.29
N PHE A 123 12.29 -2.71 -25.10
CA PHE A 123 12.37 -1.65 -26.10
C PHE A 123 13.24 -2.06 -27.28
N THR A 124 12.85 -1.59 -28.46
CA THR A 124 13.61 -1.80 -29.71
C THR A 124 13.95 -0.46 -30.36
N PRO A 125 14.93 -0.41 -31.28
CA PRO A 125 15.21 0.81 -32.05
C PRO A 125 13.96 1.35 -32.76
N PHE A 126 13.03 0.49 -33.16
CA PHE A 126 11.78 0.90 -33.80
C PHE A 126 10.82 1.63 -32.83
N HIS A 127 10.72 1.18 -31.57
CA HIS A 127 9.97 1.90 -30.53
C HIS A 127 10.53 3.32 -30.33
N SER A 128 11.85 3.45 -30.16
CA SER A 128 12.50 4.75 -29.98
C SER A 128 12.40 5.63 -31.22
N GLY A 129 12.50 5.05 -32.42
CA GLY A 129 12.25 5.76 -33.68
C GLY A 129 10.80 6.28 -33.80
N ALA A 130 9.82 5.55 -33.25
CA ALA A 130 8.44 6.03 -33.18
C ALA A 130 8.29 7.16 -32.16
N GLY A 131 8.94 7.02 -31.00
CA GLY A 131 9.01 8.04 -29.94
C GLY A 131 9.73 9.34 -30.34
N SER A 132 10.62 9.31 -31.32
CA SER A 132 11.22 10.53 -31.89
C SER A 132 10.32 11.21 -32.94
N GLY A 133 9.28 10.52 -33.41
CA GLY A 133 8.37 11.03 -34.43
C GLY A 133 8.99 11.14 -35.82
N ASN A 134 10.21 10.65 -36.04
CA ASN A 134 10.94 10.78 -37.30
C ASN A 134 10.51 9.71 -38.32
N VAL A 135 9.64 10.12 -39.25
CA VAL A 135 9.11 9.29 -40.36
C VAL A 135 10.20 8.73 -41.27
N GLU A 136 11.28 9.49 -41.53
CA GLU A 136 12.37 9.01 -42.39
C GLU A 136 13.14 7.87 -41.71
N LEU A 137 13.38 8.03 -40.41
CA LEU A 137 14.03 7.01 -39.59
C LEU A 137 13.19 5.73 -39.49
N LEU A 138 11.89 5.87 -39.26
CA LEU A 138 10.97 4.71 -39.25
C LEU A 138 11.02 3.96 -40.59
N LYS A 139 10.89 4.68 -41.72
CA LYS A 139 11.00 4.07 -43.06
C LYS A 139 12.34 3.37 -43.25
N TYR A 140 13.44 3.98 -42.79
CA TYR A 140 14.75 3.37 -42.85
C TYR A 140 14.80 2.04 -42.08
N PHE A 141 14.32 1.99 -40.85
CA PHE A 141 14.27 0.74 -40.08
C PHE A 141 13.46 -0.36 -40.78
N ILE A 142 12.34 -0.02 -41.44
CA ILE A 142 11.59 -0.98 -42.27
C ILE A 142 12.45 -1.54 -43.40
N THR A 143 13.21 -0.69 -44.11
CA THR A 143 14.12 -1.19 -45.17
C THR A 143 15.22 -2.12 -44.67
N LYS A 144 15.50 -2.09 -43.36
CA LYS A 144 16.48 -2.96 -42.69
C LYS A 144 15.85 -4.18 -42.01
N GLY A 145 14.54 -4.37 -42.12
CA GLY A 145 13.84 -5.53 -41.57
C GLY A 145 13.52 -5.42 -40.08
N ALA A 146 13.28 -4.21 -39.58
CA ALA A 146 12.76 -4.03 -38.23
C ALA A 146 11.39 -4.69 -38.06
N ASN A 147 11.18 -5.38 -36.94
CA ASN A 147 9.90 -5.94 -36.56
C ASN A 147 8.97 -4.84 -36.07
N ILE A 148 7.85 -4.65 -36.79
CA ILE A 148 6.82 -3.66 -36.46
C ILE A 148 5.77 -4.16 -35.47
N HIS A 149 5.66 -5.49 -35.32
CA HIS A 149 4.74 -6.15 -34.39
C HIS A 149 5.52 -6.51 -33.13
N THR A 150 5.85 -5.47 -32.36
CA THR A 150 6.64 -5.57 -31.14
C THR A 150 5.94 -4.83 -30.01
N SER A 151 6.19 -5.30 -28.79
CA SER A 151 5.71 -4.70 -27.56
C SER A 151 6.79 -4.82 -26.49
N THR A 152 6.92 -3.80 -25.67
CA THR A 152 7.78 -3.82 -24.48
C THR A 152 7.25 -4.79 -23.42
N ASN A 153 8.02 -5.04 -22.35
CA ASN A 153 7.61 -5.92 -21.25
C ASN A 153 6.34 -5.44 -20.53
N ASN A 154 6.07 -4.13 -20.55
CA ASN A 154 4.84 -3.56 -20.03
C ASN A 154 3.71 -3.47 -21.08
N GLY A 155 3.93 -3.92 -22.32
CA GLY A 155 2.96 -3.94 -23.40
C GLY A 155 2.80 -2.63 -24.19
N SER A 156 3.75 -1.70 -24.11
CA SER A 156 3.76 -0.50 -24.97
C SER A 156 4.09 -0.87 -26.41
N THR A 157 3.37 -0.31 -27.38
CA THR A 157 3.58 -0.55 -28.82
C THR A 157 4.21 0.67 -29.51
N PRO A 158 4.81 0.51 -30.70
CA PRO A 158 5.31 1.66 -31.48
C PRO A 158 4.24 2.72 -31.75
N MET A 159 2.96 2.33 -31.88
CA MET A 159 1.85 3.28 -32.04
C MET A 159 1.69 4.17 -30.80
N ALA A 160 1.75 3.59 -29.59
CA ALA A 160 1.69 4.37 -28.36
C ALA A 160 2.87 5.37 -28.28
N ASN A 161 4.10 4.94 -28.60
CA ASN A 161 5.27 5.81 -28.63
C ASN A 161 5.15 6.96 -29.65
N ALA A 162 4.60 6.70 -30.84
CA ALA A 162 4.35 7.75 -31.84
C ALA A 162 3.28 8.76 -31.42
N ILE A 163 2.28 8.35 -30.63
CA ILE A 163 1.28 9.27 -30.08
C ILE A 163 1.92 10.18 -29.03
N TYR A 164 2.80 9.64 -28.19
CA TYR A 164 3.56 10.42 -27.20
C TYR A 164 4.50 11.46 -27.83
N SER A 165 5.02 11.21 -29.03
CA SER A 165 5.85 12.17 -29.75
C SER A 165 5.06 13.32 -30.38
N ASP A 166 3.72 13.26 -30.32
CA ASP A 166 2.77 14.18 -30.98
C ASP A 166 2.97 14.28 -32.51
N SER A 167 3.63 13.30 -33.12
CA SER A 167 3.89 13.25 -34.56
C SER A 167 2.74 12.57 -35.30
N LEU A 168 1.77 13.35 -35.75
CA LEU A 168 0.67 12.87 -36.60
C LEU A 168 1.18 12.14 -37.86
N ALA A 169 2.33 12.57 -38.40
CA ALA A 169 2.94 11.94 -39.57
C ALA A 169 3.48 10.54 -39.26
N ALA A 170 4.08 10.34 -38.08
CA ALA A 170 4.51 9.02 -37.62
C ALA A 170 3.30 8.12 -37.37
N VAL A 171 2.26 8.61 -36.71
CA VAL A 171 1.01 7.87 -36.49
C VAL A 171 0.38 7.40 -37.82
N LYS A 172 0.27 8.29 -38.80
CA LYS A 172 -0.24 7.94 -40.15
C LYS A 172 0.62 6.86 -40.82
N LEU A 173 1.95 6.98 -40.76
CA LEU A 173 2.84 5.96 -41.29
C LEU A 173 2.62 4.60 -40.61
N LEU A 174 2.53 4.56 -39.27
CA LEU A 174 2.34 3.31 -38.53
C LEU A 174 1.01 2.63 -38.89
N PHE A 175 -0.05 3.42 -39.10
CA PHE A 175 -1.29 2.88 -39.66
C PHE A 175 -1.12 2.30 -41.07
N GLU A 176 -0.43 3.02 -41.96
CA GLU A 176 -0.17 2.56 -43.34
C GLU A 176 0.66 1.27 -43.38
N LEU A 177 1.57 1.09 -42.41
CA LEU A 177 2.40 -0.10 -42.27
C LEU A 177 1.66 -1.29 -41.64
N GLY A 178 0.45 -1.08 -41.10
CA GLY A 178 -0.30 -2.14 -40.42
C GLY A 178 0.23 -2.48 -39.02
N CYS A 179 0.91 -1.54 -38.35
CA CYS A 179 1.31 -1.73 -36.96
C CYS A 179 0.07 -1.89 -36.06
N GLU A 180 0.21 -2.60 -34.95
CA GLU A 180 -0.86 -2.75 -33.97
C GLU A 180 -1.19 -1.42 -33.29
N TYR A 181 -2.48 -1.06 -33.27
CA TYR A 181 -2.96 0.25 -32.81
C TYR A 181 -4.16 0.21 -31.85
N ASP A 182 -4.83 -0.94 -31.72
CA ASP A 182 -5.91 -1.17 -30.74
C ASP A 182 -5.54 -2.34 -29.80
N VAL A 183 -4.35 -2.26 -29.23
CA VAL A 183 -3.80 -3.27 -28.30
C VAL A 183 -3.43 -2.57 -27.00
N PRO A 184 -3.83 -3.12 -25.84
CA PRO A 184 -3.51 -2.52 -24.55
C PRO A 184 -2.11 -2.89 -24.08
N ASN A 185 -1.57 -2.06 -23.19
CA ASN A 185 -0.48 -2.44 -22.31
C ASN A 185 -0.98 -3.31 -21.13
N GLN A 186 -0.10 -3.71 -20.20
CA GLN A 186 -0.46 -4.59 -19.07
C GLN A 186 -1.51 -4.03 -18.09
N TRP A 187 -1.87 -2.75 -18.20
CA TRP A 187 -2.89 -2.08 -17.38
C TRP A 187 -4.18 -1.79 -18.17
N ASP A 188 -4.38 -2.46 -19.30
CA ASP A 188 -5.47 -2.20 -20.24
C ASP A 188 -5.47 -0.76 -20.79
N VAL A 189 -4.32 -0.08 -20.84
CA VAL A 189 -4.22 1.24 -21.46
C VAL A 189 -3.96 1.09 -22.95
N TYR A 190 -4.97 1.46 -23.75
CA TYR A 190 -4.92 1.47 -25.21
C TYR A 190 -4.38 2.81 -25.76
N PRO A 191 -3.81 2.83 -26.99
CA PRO A 191 -3.40 4.05 -27.70
C PRO A 191 -4.44 5.19 -27.74
N VAL A 192 -5.74 4.85 -27.80
CA VAL A 192 -6.84 5.83 -27.74
C VAL A 192 -6.87 6.65 -26.44
N HIS A 193 -6.45 6.07 -25.31
CA HIS A 193 -6.35 6.79 -24.03
C HIS A 193 -5.22 7.83 -24.07
N TYR A 194 -4.06 7.48 -24.64
CA TYR A 194 -2.94 8.42 -24.79
C TYR A 194 -3.31 9.59 -25.69
N ALA A 195 -3.98 9.33 -26.82
CA ALA A 195 -4.46 10.38 -27.71
C ALA A 195 -5.42 11.34 -26.97
N ALA A 196 -6.32 10.79 -26.14
CA ALA A 196 -7.24 11.60 -25.35
C ALA A 196 -6.54 12.46 -24.28
N TYR A 197 -5.58 11.89 -23.55
CA TYR A 197 -4.81 12.59 -22.51
C TYR A 197 -3.91 13.71 -23.06
N LEU A 198 -3.32 13.48 -24.23
CA LEU A 198 -2.52 14.49 -24.94
C LEU A 198 -3.40 15.54 -25.62
N GLY A 199 -4.67 15.22 -25.88
CA GLY A 199 -5.62 16.11 -26.52
C GLY A 199 -5.47 16.15 -28.05
N ASN A 200 -4.89 15.12 -28.65
CA ASN A 200 -4.63 15.08 -30.08
C ASN A 200 -5.90 14.65 -30.86
N VAL A 201 -6.76 15.63 -31.17
CA VAL A 201 -8.04 15.43 -31.86
C VAL A 201 -7.86 14.80 -33.25
N GLU A 202 -6.77 15.12 -33.94
CA GLU A 202 -6.50 14.56 -35.27
C GLU A 202 -6.15 13.07 -35.22
N VAL A 203 -5.40 12.62 -34.20
CA VAL A 203 -5.18 11.19 -33.95
C VAL A 203 -6.50 10.50 -33.56
N MET A 204 -7.34 11.14 -32.75
CA MET A 204 -8.65 10.58 -32.38
C MET A 204 -9.57 10.41 -33.60
N LYS A 205 -9.57 11.36 -34.54
CA LYS A 205 -10.27 11.22 -35.83
C LYS A 205 -9.76 10.02 -36.63
N LEU A 206 -8.44 9.84 -36.72
CA LEU A 206 -7.85 8.69 -37.41
C LEU A 206 -8.23 7.34 -36.77
N PHE A 207 -8.39 7.31 -35.45
CA PHE A 207 -8.89 6.14 -34.71
C PHE A 207 -10.35 5.84 -35.05
N LEU A 208 -11.23 6.84 -35.03
CA LEU A 208 -12.64 6.67 -35.42
C LEU A 208 -12.81 6.23 -36.87
N GLU A 209 -12.01 6.76 -37.80
CA GLU A 209 -11.98 6.30 -39.21
C GLU A 209 -11.63 4.82 -39.38
N ARG A 210 -11.05 4.19 -38.35
CA ARG A 210 -10.63 2.79 -38.31
C ARG A 210 -11.44 1.96 -37.33
N ASP A 211 -12.63 2.44 -36.95
CA ASP A 211 -13.55 1.75 -36.05
C ASP A 211 -12.93 1.41 -34.67
N VAL A 212 -11.94 2.19 -34.20
CA VAL A 212 -11.41 2.04 -32.83
C VAL A 212 -12.47 2.51 -31.83
N ASP A 213 -12.75 1.65 -30.85
CA ASP A 213 -13.72 1.94 -29.81
C ASP A 213 -13.21 3.02 -28.85
N ILE A 214 -13.88 4.17 -28.81
CA ILE A 214 -13.58 5.29 -27.90
C ILE A 214 -14.14 5.08 -26.48
N HIS A 215 -14.83 3.97 -26.22
CA HIS A 215 -15.36 3.57 -24.92
C HIS A 215 -14.51 2.51 -24.20
N LYS A 216 -13.31 2.20 -24.73
CA LYS A 216 -12.36 1.30 -24.06
C LYS A 216 -12.12 1.75 -22.61
N VAL A 217 -11.85 0.79 -21.75
CA VAL A 217 -11.57 1.03 -20.34
C VAL A 217 -10.24 0.41 -19.94
N THR A 218 -9.51 1.09 -19.08
CA THR A 218 -8.30 0.55 -18.44
C THR A 218 -8.67 -0.44 -17.32
N MET A 219 -7.65 -1.06 -16.71
CA MET A 219 -7.80 -1.94 -15.55
C MET A 219 -8.40 -1.18 -14.36
N ASN A 220 -8.11 0.13 -14.26
CA ASN A 220 -8.71 1.05 -13.29
C ASN A 220 -10.09 1.57 -13.73
N ARG A 221 -10.67 0.99 -14.79
CA ARG A 221 -11.98 1.32 -15.35
C ARG A 221 -12.05 2.76 -15.87
N GLU A 222 -10.95 3.30 -16.37
CA GLU A 222 -10.88 4.67 -16.86
C GLU A 222 -11.10 4.72 -18.38
N THR A 223 -11.90 5.66 -18.87
CA THR A 223 -12.18 5.84 -20.31
C THR A 223 -11.27 6.90 -20.96
N PRO A 224 -11.16 6.95 -22.30
CA PRO A 224 -10.52 8.07 -23.01
C PRO A 224 -11.10 9.43 -22.61
N PHE A 225 -12.43 9.53 -22.43
CA PHE A 225 -13.07 10.76 -21.95
C PHE A 225 -12.58 11.17 -20.56
N PHE A 226 -12.46 10.22 -19.63
CA PHE A 226 -11.88 10.51 -18.32
C PHE A 226 -10.42 11.02 -18.43
N TRP A 227 -9.60 10.40 -19.28
CA TRP A 227 -8.22 10.80 -19.52
C TRP A 227 -8.11 12.21 -20.12
N ALA A 228 -8.99 12.58 -21.04
CA ALA A 228 -9.08 13.95 -21.57
C ALA A 228 -9.44 14.97 -20.47
N VAL A 229 -10.40 14.64 -19.60
CA VAL A 229 -10.83 15.49 -18.49
C VAL A 229 -9.72 15.68 -17.45
N VAL A 230 -9.02 14.61 -17.04
CA VAL A 230 -7.88 14.68 -16.11
C VAL A 230 -6.70 15.43 -16.72
N GLY A 231 -6.43 15.20 -18.00
CA GLY A 231 -5.43 15.94 -18.77
C GLY A 231 -5.79 17.40 -19.03
N ARG A 232 -7.00 17.85 -18.63
CA ARG A 232 -7.57 19.19 -18.92
C ARG A 232 -7.58 19.51 -20.42
N ARG A 233 -7.80 18.49 -21.24
CA ARG A 233 -7.94 18.58 -22.70
C ARG A 233 -9.41 18.76 -23.05
N PHE A 234 -9.99 19.89 -22.66
CA PHE A 234 -11.43 20.11 -22.79
C PHE A 234 -11.94 20.10 -24.24
N GLU A 235 -11.12 20.52 -25.21
CA GLU A 235 -11.44 20.39 -26.64
C GLU A 235 -11.58 18.92 -27.07
N MET A 236 -10.69 18.05 -26.57
CA MET A 236 -10.78 16.61 -26.81
C MET A 236 -11.99 15.99 -26.09
N ALA A 237 -12.26 16.41 -24.85
CA ALA A 237 -13.42 15.94 -24.12
C ALA A 237 -14.72 16.35 -24.84
N ASP A 238 -14.80 17.58 -25.35
CA ASP A 238 -15.93 18.05 -26.18
C ASP A 238 -16.05 17.24 -27.46
N PHE A 239 -14.94 16.98 -28.16
CA PHE A 239 -14.93 16.11 -29.34
C PHE A 239 -15.48 14.71 -29.03
N LEU A 240 -15.11 14.11 -27.90
CA LEU A 240 -15.61 12.79 -27.49
C LEU A 240 -17.11 12.82 -27.19
N LEU A 241 -17.62 13.86 -26.52
CA LEU A 241 -19.05 14.05 -26.28
C LEU A 241 -19.83 14.19 -27.60
N GLU A 242 -19.31 14.98 -28.54
CA GLU A 242 -19.89 15.15 -29.88
C GLU A 242 -19.92 13.84 -30.68
N ASN A 243 -19.01 12.90 -30.39
CA ASN A 243 -18.96 11.57 -30.99
C ASN A 243 -19.66 10.48 -30.17
N GLY A 244 -20.60 10.88 -29.30
CA GLY A 244 -21.54 9.96 -28.65
C GLY A 244 -21.09 9.39 -27.30
N VAL A 245 -19.98 9.87 -26.74
CA VAL A 245 -19.66 9.59 -25.33
C VAL A 245 -20.64 10.33 -24.43
N ASP A 246 -21.26 9.63 -23.48
CA ASP A 246 -22.06 10.26 -22.44
C ASP A 246 -21.15 10.71 -21.28
N VAL A 247 -21.28 11.96 -20.82
CA VAL A 247 -20.58 12.47 -19.63
C VAL A 247 -20.83 11.61 -18.39
N ASN A 248 -21.98 10.93 -18.35
CA ASN A 248 -22.43 10.03 -17.29
C ASN A 248 -22.18 8.55 -17.58
N THR A 249 -21.33 8.24 -18.57
CA THR A 249 -20.97 6.85 -18.92
C THR A 249 -20.54 6.10 -17.66
N LYS A 250 -21.29 5.05 -17.33
CA LYS A 250 -20.94 4.11 -16.26
C LYS A 250 -20.08 3.00 -16.85
N VAL A 251 -18.86 2.88 -16.34
CA VAL A 251 -17.98 1.75 -16.63
C VAL A 251 -18.32 0.55 -15.74
N ILE A 252 -17.55 -0.54 -15.85
CA ILE A 252 -17.68 -1.72 -15.00
C ILE A 252 -17.69 -1.29 -13.52
N GLY A 253 -18.65 -1.82 -12.75
CA GLY A 253 -18.88 -1.45 -11.35
C GLY A 253 -19.45 -0.05 -11.11
N GLY A 254 -20.03 0.60 -12.12
CA GLY A 254 -20.92 1.75 -11.95
C GLY A 254 -20.23 3.10 -11.77
N VAL A 255 -18.90 3.15 -11.89
CA VAL A 255 -18.09 4.37 -11.75
C VAL A 255 -18.33 5.31 -12.94
N THR A 256 -18.29 6.61 -12.71
CA THR A 256 -18.34 7.67 -13.74
C THR A 256 -17.10 8.56 -13.62
N ALA A 257 -16.83 9.42 -14.60
CA ALA A 257 -15.70 10.36 -14.51
C ALA A 257 -15.72 11.22 -13.24
N LEU A 258 -16.91 11.55 -12.73
CA LEU A 258 -17.09 12.35 -11.51
C LEU A 258 -16.74 11.60 -10.22
N HIS A 259 -16.87 10.26 -10.18
CA HIS A 259 -16.42 9.46 -9.01
C HIS A 259 -14.90 9.56 -8.79
N SER A 260 -14.13 9.87 -9.83
CA SER A 260 -12.69 10.10 -9.72
C SER A 260 -12.34 11.51 -9.23
N ALA A 261 -13.24 12.20 -8.53
CA ALA A 261 -13.06 13.55 -7.97
C ALA A 261 -11.76 13.73 -7.17
N HIS A 262 -11.29 12.69 -6.49
CA HIS A 262 -10.01 12.69 -5.76
C HIS A 262 -8.76 12.81 -6.67
N LYS A 263 -8.90 12.59 -7.98
CA LYS A 263 -7.85 12.80 -9.01
C LYS A 263 -8.01 14.11 -9.79
N LEU A 264 -9.21 14.68 -9.84
CA LEU A 264 -9.54 15.86 -10.66
C LEU A 264 -8.86 17.15 -10.18
N ARG A 265 -8.63 18.13 -11.05
CA ARG A 265 -8.42 19.53 -10.61
C ARG A 265 -9.75 20.28 -10.61
N MET A 266 -9.80 21.47 -10.01
CA MET A 266 -11.02 22.27 -9.95
C MET A 266 -11.57 22.57 -11.35
N GLU A 267 -10.72 22.85 -12.33
CA GLU A 267 -11.14 23.11 -13.71
C GLU A 267 -11.78 21.87 -14.35
N SER A 268 -11.29 20.68 -14.05
CA SER A 268 -11.87 19.42 -14.53
C SER A 268 -13.22 19.12 -13.88
N LEU A 269 -13.36 19.42 -12.58
CA LEU A 269 -14.63 19.30 -11.87
C LEU A 269 -15.66 20.29 -12.42
N ASP A 270 -15.29 21.56 -12.57
CA ASP A 270 -16.15 22.60 -13.14
C ASP A 270 -16.60 22.22 -14.56
N TYR A 271 -15.67 21.74 -15.40
CA TYR A 271 -16.00 21.25 -16.74
C TYR A 271 -17.02 20.10 -16.71
N LEU A 272 -16.82 19.08 -15.87
CA LEU A 272 -17.78 17.97 -15.78
C LEU A 272 -19.17 18.44 -15.34
N LEU A 273 -19.25 19.31 -14.34
CA LEU A 273 -20.52 19.87 -13.85
C LEU A 273 -21.19 20.73 -14.93
N GLU A 274 -20.43 21.54 -15.67
CA GLU A 274 -20.93 22.33 -16.80
C GLU A 274 -21.52 21.45 -17.90
N LYS A 275 -20.88 20.31 -18.20
CA LYS A 275 -21.36 19.34 -19.19
C LYS A 275 -22.50 18.45 -18.69
N GLY A 276 -22.99 18.65 -17.46
CA GLY A 276 -24.14 17.95 -16.93
C GLY A 276 -23.80 16.58 -16.32
N ALA A 277 -22.61 16.42 -15.75
CA ALA A 277 -22.29 15.27 -14.92
C ALA A 277 -23.27 15.18 -13.74
N ASP A 278 -23.91 14.01 -13.60
CA ASP A 278 -24.85 13.73 -12.54
C ASP A 278 -24.11 13.47 -11.23
N VAL A 279 -24.38 14.31 -10.22
CA VAL A 279 -23.76 14.25 -8.90
C VAL A 279 -24.43 13.20 -7.98
N ALA A 280 -25.63 12.73 -8.34
CA ALA A 280 -26.42 11.78 -7.55
C ALA A 280 -26.09 10.30 -7.90
N VAL A 281 -25.18 10.07 -8.84
CA VAL A 281 -24.75 8.73 -9.21
C VAL A 281 -24.07 8.00 -8.06
N VAL A 282 -24.29 6.69 -8.04
CA VAL A 282 -23.56 5.74 -7.19
C VAL A 282 -22.93 4.66 -8.04
N ASP A 283 -21.79 4.17 -7.56
CA ASP A 283 -21.13 2.98 -8.07
C ASP A 283 -21.80 1.68 -7.59
N SER A 284 -21.24 0.53 -7.95
CA SER A 284 -21.72 -0.80 -7.55
C SER A 284 -21.65 -1.09 -6.05
N SER A 285 -20.83 -0.35 -5.30
CA SER A 285 -20.77 -0.39 -3.84
C SER A 285 -21.77 0.56 -3.18
N GLY A 286 -22.59 1.28 -3.97
CA GLY A 286 -23.47 2.33 -3.47
C GLY A 286 -22.73 3.62 -3.08
N SER A 287 -21.43 3.72 -3.37
CA SER A 287 -20.63 4.90 -3.02
C SER A 287 -20.95 6.05 -3.96
N THR A 288 -21.24 7.22 -3.39
CA THR A 288 -21.45 8.47 -4.13
C THR A 288 -20.12 9.13 -4.53
N VAL A 289 -20.19 10.15 -5.38
CA VAL A 289 -19.01 10.98 -5.72
C VAL A 289 -18.38 11.66 -4.51
N LEU A 290 -19.16 11.94 -3.46
CA LEU A 290 -18.67 12.52 -2.20
C LEU A 290 -17.89 11.49 -1.37
N HIS A 291 -18.30 10.22 -1.37
CA HIS A 291 -17.52 9.15 -0.73
C HIS A 291 -16.12 9.08 -1.33
N ALA A 292 -16.01 9.16 -2.65
CA ALA A 292 -14.72 9.15 -3.33
C ALA A 292 -13.92 10.45 -3.09
N ALA A 293 -14.57 11.61 -3.10
CA ALA A 293 -13.91 12.89 -2.80
C ALA A 293 -13.38 12.98 -1.36
N ALA A 294 -14.03 12.33 -0.40
CA ALA A 294 -13.62 12.26 1.00
C ALA A 294 -12.23 11.63 1.21
N TRP A 295 -11.80 10.79 0.27
CA TRP A 295 -10.45 10.20 0.27
C TRP A 295 -9.35 11.19 -0.17
N SER A 296 -9.74 12.39 -0.62
CA SER A 296 -8.81 13.46 -0.99
C SER A 296 -8.62 14.45 0.15
N GLN A 297 -7.44 15.08 0.23
CA GLN A 297 -7.18 16.21 1.14
C GLN A 297 -7.57 17.55 0.50
N ARG A 298 -8.67 17.60 -0.26
CA ARG A 298 -9.07 18.76 -1.08
C ARG A 298 -10.49 19.19 -0.74
N ASP A 299 -10.58 20.03 0.28
CA ASP A 299 -11.82 20.63 0.78
C ASP A 299 -12.56 21.43 -0.30
N GLU A 300 -11.85 22.11 -1.21
CA GLU A 300 -12.45 22.86 -2.33
C GLU A 300 -13.32 21.97 -3.25
N ILE A 301 -12.87 20.75 -3.56
CA ILE A 301 -13.62 19.78 -4.37
C ILE A 301 -14.86 19.30 -3.62
N VAL A 302 -14.68 18.97 -2.33
CA VAL A 302 -15.77 18.52 -1.46
C VAL A 302 -16.84 19.61 -1.33
N ARG A 303 -16.43 20.86 -1.11
CA ARG A 303 -17.29 22.03 -1.05
C ARG A 303 -18.10 22.19 -2.34
N LYS A 304 -17.43 22.14 -3.50
CA LYS A 304 -18.10 22.29 -4.80
C LYS A 304 -19.12 21.18 -5.08
N LEU A 305 -18.80 19.93 -4.72
CA LEU A 305 -19.74 18.81 -4.84
C LEU A 305 -20.97 18.99 -3.94
N LEU A 306 -20.77 19.46 -2.70
CA LEU A 306 -21.85 19.75 -1.75
C LEU A 306 -22.73 20.92 -2.22
N GLU A 307 -22.13 21.99 -2.75
CA GLU A 307 -22.85 23.11 -3.39
C GLU A 307 -23.69 22.65 -4.59
N SER A 308 -23.26 21.57 -5.26
CA SER A 308 -23.97 20.96 -6.39
C SER A 308 -25.12 20.03 -5.94
N GLY A 309 -25.38 19.91 -4.64
CA GLY A 309 -26.55 19.21 -4.09
C GLY A 309 -26.34 17.74 -3.75
N VAL A 310 -25.10 17.27 -3.61
CA VAL A 310 -24.82 15.91 -3.12
C VAL A 310 -25.28 15.76 -1.67
N ASP A 311 -25.96 14.65 -1.37
CA ASP A 311 -26.33 14.33 0.01
C ASP A 311 -25.09 14.00 0.85
N VAL A 312 -24.75 14.89 1.77
CA VAL A 312 -23.62 14.75 2.69
C VAL A 312 -23.75 13.54 3.62
N ASN A 313 -24.98 13.06 3.85
CA ASN A 313 -25.29 11.96 4.76
C ASN A 313 -25.64 10.65 4.02
N ALA A 314 -25.41 10.58 2.71
CA ALA A 314 -25.59 9.35 1.96
C ALA A 314 -24.73 8.22 2.56
N VAL A 315 -25.28 7.01 2.54
CA VAL A 315 -24.58 5.79 2.96
C VAL A 315 -24.39 4.86 1.78
N ASN A 316 -23.22 4.27 1.66
CA ASN A 316 -22.97 3.23 0.67
C ASN A 316 -23.52 1.86 1.13
N ASN A 317 -23.37 0.80 0.32
CA ASN A 317 -23.83 -0.55 0.66
C ASN A 317 -23.13 -1.12 1.91
N GLY A 318 -21.93 -0.62 2.23
CA GLY A 318 -21.22 -0.94 3.47
C GLY A 318 -21.66 -0.09 4.66
N GLY A 319 -22.67 0.76 4.52
CA GLY A 319 -23.17 1.66 5.56
C GLY A 319 -22.21 2.80 5.94
N SER A 320 -21.11 3.01 5.19
CA SER A 320 -20.17 4.11 5.43
C SER A 320 -20.74 5.43 4.90
N THR A 321 -20.39 6.54 5.54
CA THR A 321 -20.65 7.90 5.04
C THR A 321 -19.36 8.53 4.51
N ALA A 322 -19.48 9.59 3.70
CA ALA A 322 -18.29 10.35 3.29
C ALA A 322 -17.50 10.93 4.48
N LEU A 323 -18.18 11.33 5.56
CA LEU A 323 -17.52 11.84 6.77
C LEU A 323 -16.67 10.77 7.47
N ALA A 324 -17.14 9.52 7.48
CA ALA A 324 -16.40 8.38 8.01
C ALA A 324 -15.08 8.16 7.26
N ASN A 325 -15.13 8.18 5.92
CA ASN A 325 -13.96 8.04 5.07
C ASN A 325 -12.94 9.18 5.32
N ALA A 326 -13.42 10.41 5.49
CA ALA A 326 -12.56 11.57 5.79
C ALA A 326 -11.83 11.43 7.14
N CYS A 327 -12.50 10.89 8.17
CA CYS A 327 -11.87 10.60 9.47
C CYS A 327 -10.69 9.62 9.37
N ASN A 328 -10.77 8.63 8.48
CA ASN A 328 -9.71 7.65 8.28
C ASN A 328 -8.52 8.19 7.46
N ARG A 329 -8.72 9.23 6.65
CA ARG A 329 -7.68 9.83 5.78
C ARG A 329 -6.96 11.04 6.37
N ASP A 330 -7.30 11.40 7.61
CA ASP A 330 -6.66 12.47 8.37
C ASP A 330 -6.74 13.85 7.68
N SER A 331 -7.94 14.23 7.18
CA SER A 331 -8.18 15.53 6.55
C SER A 331 -9.20 16.37 7.31
N ILE A 332 -8.71 17.21 8.23
CA ILE A 332 -9.57 18.07 9.07
C ILE A 332 -10.37 19.09 8.26
N ASP A 333 -9.77 19.68 7.22
CA ASP A 333 -10.45 20.70 6.40
C ASP A 333 -11.67 20.09 5.67
N VAL A 334 -11.53 18.88 5.14
CA VAL A 334 -12.65 18.15 4.52
C VAL A 334 -13.74 17.84 5.54
N ILE A 335 -13.36 17.44 6.75
CA ILE A 335 -14.30 17.19 7.85
C ILE A 335 -15.06 18.48 8.19
N GLU A 336 -14.37 19.62 8.35
CA GLU A 336 -14.99 20.91 8.63
C GLU A 336 -16.01 21.29 7.56
N VAL A 337 -15.65 21.18 6.27
CA VAL A 337 -16.59 21.44 5.18
C VAL A 337 -17.81 20.52 5.27
N MET A 338 -17.64 19.21 5.47
CA MET A 338 -18.79 18.30 5.58
C MET A 338 -19.71 18.68 6.76
N LEU A 339 -19.13 19.08 7.90
CA LEU A 339 -19.91 19.55 9.06
C LEU A 339 -20.66 20.85 8.80
N GLU A 340 -20.08 21.80 8.06
CA GLU A 340 -20.75 23.04 7.60
C GLU A 340 -22.03 22.72 6.81
N TYR A 341 -22.01 21.64 6.02
CA TYR A 341 -23.14 21.16 5.22
C TYR A 341 -24.06 20.18 5.96
N GLY A 342 -23.85 19.96 7.26
CA GLY A 342 -24.76 19.17 8.10
C GLY A 342 -24.49 17.66 8.11
N ALA A 343 -23.24 17.25 7.91
CA ALA A 343 -22.82 15.87 8.12
C ALA A 343 -23.09 15.42 9.57
N LYS A 344 -23.64 14.22 9.71
CA LYS A 344 -23.99 13.63 11.01
C LYS A 344 -22.79 12.90 11.60
N VAL A 345 -22.22 13.49 12.66
CA VAL A 345 -21.12 12.93 13.45
C VAL A 345 -21.43 11.59 14.14
N ASN A 346 -22.72 11.27 14.36
CA ASN A 346 -23.17 10.05 15.02
C ASN A 346 -23.80 9.03 14.05
N ALA A 347 -23.73 9.25 12.72
CA ALA A 347 -24.28 8.31 11.76
C ALA A 347 -23.69 6.92 12.04
N ALA A 348 -24.54 5.98 12.48
CA ALA A 348 -24.10 4.63 12.81
C ALA A 348 -23.81 3.90 11.49
N GLU A 349 -22.61 3.36 11.37
CA GLU A 349 -22.14 2.70 10.17
C GLU A 349 -22.40 1.19 10.22
N CYS A 350 -22.43 0.58 9.03
CA CYS A 350 -22.44 -0.84 8.69
C CYS A 350 -23.79 -1.60 8.64
N GLU A 351 -23.98 -2.34 7.55
CA GLU A 351 -24.50 -3.72 7.50
C GLU A 351 -23.94 -4.42 6.25
N ASN A 352 -22.79 -5.10 6.36
CA ASN A 352 -22.32 -6.00 5.29
C ASN A 352 -21.68 -7.27 5.88
N GLU A 353 -22.51 -8.13 6.50
CA GLU A 353 -22.19 -9.51 6.93
C GLU A 353 -20.77 -9.72 7.51
N GLY A 354 -20.28 -8.77 8.31
CA GLY A 354 -18.98 -8.85 8.98
C GLY A 354 -17.75 -8.32 8.22
N GLN A 355 -17.85 -7.82 6.99
CA GLN A 355 -16.68 -7.40 6.19
C GLN A 355 -16.15 -5.98 6.45
N CYS A 356 -16.79 -5.16 7.29
CA CYS A 356 -16.30 -3.79 7.53
C CYS A 356 -14.95 -3.77 8.28
N GLU A 357 -13.97 -3.03 7.74
CA GLU A 357 -12.64 -2.82 8.32
C GLU A 357 -12.66 -1.95 9.60
N THR A 358 -13.68 -1.10 9.78
CA THR A 358 -13.73 -0.12 10.87
C THR A 358 -14.69 -0.48 12.01
N GLY A 359 -15.45 -1.58 11.85
CA GLY A 359 -16.60 -1.91 12.69
C GLY A 359 -17.73 -0.89 12.59
N HIS A 360 -18.90 -1.22 13.15
CA HIS A 360 -20.08 -0.34 13.18
C HIS A 360 -19.85 0.92 14.07
N ARG A 361 -18.96 1.83 13.68
CA ARG A 361 -18.58 3.01 14.46
C ARG A 361 -19.08 4.26 13.76
N SER A 362 -19.52 5.26 14.51
CA SER A 362 -19.80 6.58 13.93
C SER A 362 -18.50 7.36 13.67
N PRO A 363 -18.51 8.42 12.84
CA PRO A 363 -17.34 9.28 12.65
C PRO A 363 -16.74 9.77 13.97
N PHE A 364 -17.57 10.09 14.96
CA PHE A 364 -17.11 10.46 16.30
C PHE A 364 -16.37 9.31 17.02
N LEU A 365 -16.91 8.09 16.99
CA LEU A 365 -16.24 6.93 17.57
C LEU A 365 -14.95 6.56 16.84
N ILE A 366 -14.89 6.72 15.51
CA ILE A 366 -13.66 6.55 14.72
C ILE A 366 -12.59 7.52 15.22
N SER A 367 -12.90 8.81 15.36
CA SER A 367 -11.93 9.81 15.85
C SER A 367 -11.44 9.51 17.27
N VAL A 368 -12.31 9.03 18.16
CA VAL A 368 -11.91 8.59 19.49
C VAL A 368 -11.04 7.33 19.41
N ASN A 369 -11.40 6.35 18.60
CA ASN A 369 -10.60 5.13 18.42
C ASN A 369 -9.19 5.45 17.88
N LEU A 370 -9.10 6.33 16.89
CA LEU A 370 -7.84 6.81 16.31
C LEU A 370 -7.12 7.84 17.20
N GLY A 371 -7.70 8.23 18.34
CA GLY A 371 -7.16 9.23 19.27
C GLY A 371 -6.85 10.59 18.65
N LYS A 372 -7.61 10.98 17.62
CA LYS A 372 -7.46 12.27 16.94
C LYS A 372 -8.10 13.37 17.77
N THR A 373 -7.36 13.90 18.75
CA THR A 373 -7.82 14.91 19.72
C THR A 373 -8.49 16.11 19.05
N GLU A 374 -7.91 16.63 17.95
CA GLU A 374 -8.46 17.77 17.21
C GLU A 374 -9.85 17.47 16.62
N TYR A 375 -10.07 16.23 16.15
CA TYR A 375 -11.34 15.84 15.52
C TYR A 375 -12.41 15.64 16.58
N VAL A 376 -12.02 15.06 17.71
CA VAL A 376 -12.88 14.98 18.89
C VAL A 376 -13.27 16.38 19.35
N GLU A 377 -12.31 17.31 19.48
CA GLU A 377 -12.60 18.69 19.86
C GLU A 377 -13.56 19.36 18.87
N LEU A 378 -13.30 19.22 17.57
CA LEU A 378 -14.16 19.74 16.50
C LEU A 378 -15.57 19.17 16.61
N PHE A 379 -15.72 17.84 16.66
CA PHE A 379 -17.03 17.21 16.77
C PHE A 379 -17.77 17.61 18.05
N LEU A 380 -17.09 17.81 19.18
CA LEU A 380 -17.71 18.28 20.43
C LEU A 380 -18.25 19.72 20.37
N LYS A 381 -17.94 20.49 19.31
CA LYS A 381 -18.58 21.78 18.98
C LYS A 381 -19.93 21.59 18.27
N HIS A 382 -20.19 20.40 17.74
CA HIS A 382 -21.43 20.00 17.07
C HIS A 382 -22.30 19.10 17.98
N SER A 383 -23.48 18.71 17.49
CA SER A 383 -24.41 17.84 18.23
C SER A 383 -23.95 16.38 18.23
N VAL A 384 -23.09 16.03 19.18
CA VAL A 384 -22.58 14.66 19.41
C VAL A 384 -23.37 13.97 20.51
N ASP A 385 -23.66 12.67 20.31
CA ASP A 385 -24.08 11.81 21.41
C ASP A 385 -22.83 11.29 22.13
N ILE A 386 -22.46 11.98 23.21
CA ILE A 386 -21.25 11.70 23.99
C ILE A 386 -21.21 10.28 24.59
N ASN A 387 -22.37 9.61 24.63
CA ASN A 387 -22.52 8.27 25.19
C ASN A 387 -22.90 7.23 24.14
N GLN A 388 -22.85 7.55 22.84
CA GLN A 388 -23.10 6.59 21.77
C GLN A 388 -22.16 5.40 21.91
N THR A 389 -22.73 4.21 22.06
CA THR A 389 -21.94 2.99 22.19
C THR A 389 -21.71 2.35 20.84
N ASP A 390 -20.57 1.68 20.67
CA ASP A 390 -20.44 0.72 19.57
C ASP A 390 -21.43 -0.46 19.77
N PRO A 391 -22.01 -1.02 18.71
CA PRO A 391 -22.99 -2.09 18.85
C PRO A 391 -22.37 -3.46 19.17
N GLU A 392 -21.05 -3.63 19.01
CA GLU A 392 -20.37 -4.93 19.11
C GLU A 392 -20.09 -5.34 20.57
N PHE A 393 -19.53 -4.40 21.33
CA PHE A 393 -19.18 -4.56 22.74
C PHE A 393 -19.99 -3.64 23.65
N ASN A 394 -20.84 -2.75 23.12
CA ASN A 394 -21.59 -1.77 23.90
C ASN A 394 -20.66 -0.83 24.71
N ARG A 395 -19.48 -0.49 24.17
CA ARG A 395 -18.51 0.42 24.79
C ARG A 395 -18.85 1.85 24.39
N SER A 396 -18.89 2.73 25.38
CA SER A 396 -19.00 4.18 25.15
C SER A 396 -17.64 4.77 24.71
N PRO A 397 -17.59 6.00 24.18
CA PRO A 397 -16.34 6.64 23.78
C PRO A 397 -15.33 6.71 24.94
N LEU A 398 -15.84 6.86 26.17
CA LEU A 398 -15.03 6.89 27.38
C LEU A 398 -14.34 5.54 27.68
N HIS A 399 -14.95 4.42 27.32
CA HIS A 399 -14.28 3.11 27.43
C HIS A 399 -13.10 3.04 26.46
N THR A 400 -13.33 3.38 25.19
CA THR A 400 -12.30 3.36 24.14
C THR A 400 -11.12 4.26 24.49
N ALA A 401 -11.38 5.51 24.91
CA ALA A 401 -10.34 6.43 25.34
C ALA A 401 -9.55 5.92 26.56
N ALA A 402 -10.23 5.25 27.50
CA ALA A 402 -9.58 4.67 28.69
C ALA A 402 -8.75 3.41 28.38
N ILE A 403 -9.16 2.61 27.40
CA ILE A 403 -8.39 1.46 26.89
C ILE A 403 -7.12 1.95 26.21
N ARG A 404 -7.25 2.95 25.34
CA ARG A 404 -6.16 3.46 24.49
C ARG A 404 -5.25 4.51 25.15
N GLY A 405 -5.42 4.81 26.43
CA GLY A 405 -4.53 5.74 27.13
C GLY A 405 -4.67 7.22 26.74
N GLN A 406 -5.82 7.63 26.20
CA GLN A 406 -6.02 8.97 25.63
C GLN A 406 -6.48 9.99 26.68
N VAL A 407 -5.53 10.57 27.42
CA VAL A 407 -5.81 11.48 28.56
C VAL A 407 -6.67 12.69 28.16
N ASP A 408 -6.33 13.37 27.07
CA ASP A 408 -7.03 14.60 26.66
C ASP A 408 -8.46 14.30 26.23
N ILE A 409 -8.66 13.24 25.45
CA ILE A 409 -10.00 12.79 25.05
C ILE A 409 -10.82 12.39 26.28
N VAL A 410 -10.25 11.67 27.26
CA VAL A 410 -10.96 11.37 28.52
C VAL A 410 -11.45 12.63 29.23
N ASN A 411 -10.61 13.67 29.34
CA ASN A 411 -11.01 14.93 29.96
C ASN A 411 -12.14 15.59 29.17
N MET A 412 -12.00 15.73 27.86
CA MET A 412 -13.03 16.33 26.99
C MET A 412 -14.36 15.59 27.08
N LEU A 413 -14.34 14.25 27.07
CA LEU A 413 -15.54 13.42 27.19
C LEU A 413 -16.24 13.63 28.55
N LEU A 414 -15.49 13.65 29.65
CA LEU A 414 -16.03 13.87 31.00
C LEU A 414 -16.61 15.28 31.17
N GLU A 415 -15.94 16.30 30.65
CA GLU A 415 -16.43 17.68 30.66
C GLU A 415 -17.76 17.84 29.91
N LYS A 416 -17.94 17.04 28.84
CA LYS A 416 -19.18 17.01 28.03
C LYS A 416 -20.23 16.03 28.56
N GLY A 417 -20.02 15.44 29.74
CA GLY A 417 -21.03 14.64 30.43
C GLY A 417 -21.04 13.15 30.07
N ALA A 418 -19.91 12.58 29.64
CA ALA A 418 -19.77 11.15 29.48
C ALA A 418 -20.08 10.40 30.80
N VAL A 419 -20.81 9.29 30.69
CA VAL A 419 -21.20 8.48 31.86
C VAL A 419 -19.98 7.71 32.37
N VAL A 420 -19.33 8.24 33.42
CA VAL A 420 -18.10 7.70 34.03
C VAL A 420 -18.18 6.22 34.44
N ASN A 421 -19.38 5.75 34.76
CA ASN A 421 -19.66 4.37 35.20
C ASN A 421 -20.49 3.58 34.19
N ALA A 422 -20.45 3.97 32.90
CA ALA A 422 -21.05 3.20 31.82
C ALA A 422 -20.53 1.77 31.85
N LYS A 423 -21.37 0.82 31.41
CA LYS A 423 -21.03 -0.60 31.39
C LYS A 423 -21.15 -1.14 29.98
N ASP A 424 -20.10 -1.82 29.55
CA ASP A 424 -20.10 -2.58 28.31
C ASP A 424 -20.87 -3.91 28.43
N CYS A 425 -20.85 -4.72 27.38
CA CYS A 425 -21.47 -6.05 27.36
C CYS A 425 -20.88 -7.00 28.42
N PHE A 426 -19.61 -6.82 28.80
CA PHE A 426 -18.89 -7.57 29.83
C PHE A 426 -19.12 -7.02 31.26
N LYS A 427 -19.96 -5.99 31.40
CA LYS A 427 -20.26 -5.29 32.66
C LYS A 427 -19.03 -4.60 33.27
N LYS A 428 -18.05 -4.26 32.45
CA LYS A 428 -16.84 -3.53 32.81
C LYS A 428 -17.04 -2.03 32.55
N THR A 429 -16.32 -1.21 33.31
CA THR A 429 -16.39 0.26 33.26
C THR A 429 -15.11 0.82 32.64
N PRO A 430 -15.09 2.10 32.22
CA PRO A 430 -13.84 2.74 31.78
C PRO A 430 -12.71 2.64 32.81
N MET A 431 -13.04 2.75 34.11
CA MET A 431 -12.07 2.63 35.20
C MET A 431 -11.48 1.22 35.33
N TYR A 432 -12.25 0.18 35.00
CA TYR A 432 -11.70 -1.18 34.96
C TYR A 432 -10.63 -1.29 33.88
N TYR A 433 -10.89 -0.75 32.70
CA TYR A 433 -9.97 -0.81 31.57
C TYR A 433 -8.70 0.01 31.78
N SER A 434 -8.83 1.23 32.31
CA SER A 434 -7.66 2.06 32.63
C SER A 434 -6.71 1.41 33.64
N GLN A 435 -7.20 0.49 34.47
CA GLN A 435 -6.38 -0.23 35.45
C GLN A 435 -5.70 -1.48 34.87
N ILE A 436 -6.31 -2.18 33.92
CA ILE A 436 -5.69 -3.38 33.34
C ILE A 436 -4.68 -3.04 32.24
N TYR A 437 -4.86 -1.92 31.52
CA TYR A 437 -3.93 -1.40 30.51
C TYR A 437 -3.08 -0.23 31.07
N PRO A 438 -2.44 -0.44 32.23
CA PRO A 438 -2.03 0.54 33.26
C PRO A 438 -1.95 2.03 32.87
N ASN A 439 -3.12 2.66 32.66
CA ASN A 439 -3.25 4.09 32.37
C ASN A 439 -3.47 4.85 33.69
N GLU A 440 -2.40 5.07 34.46
CA GLU A 440 -2.47 5.62 35.82
C GLU A 440 -3.13 7.00 35.91
N LYS A 441 -2.79 7.91 34.99
CA LYS A 441 -3.40 9.25 34.93
C LYS A 441 -4.90 9.18 34.68
N ILE A 442 -5.32 8.37 33.70
CA ILE A 442 -6.75 8.14 33.41
C ILE A 442 -7.44 7.53 34.63
N THR A 443 -6.81 6.57 35.29
CA THR A 443 -7.35 5.96 36.52
C THR A 443 -7.58 7.02 37.60
N ALA A 444 -6.63 7.94 37.81
CA ALA A 444 -6.77 9.04 38.75
C ALA A 444 -7.89 10.02 38.35
N ILE A 445 -7.97 10.38 37.06
CA ILE A 445 -9.03 11.26 36.52
C ILE A 445 -10.40 10.63 36.70
N LEU A 446 -10.57 9.36 36.33
CA LEU A 446 -11.83 8.63 36.49
C LEU A 446 -12.21 8.50 37.97
N ALA A 447 -11.26 8.18 38.85
CA ALA A 447 -11.50 8.12 40.30
C ALA A 447 -11.99 9.47 40.86
N LYS A 448 -11.35 10.58 40.48
CA LYS A 448 -11.77 11.95 40.85
C LYS A 448 -13.19 12.27 40.40
N ASN A 449 -13.61 11.72 39.26
CA ASN A 449 -14.95 11.88 38.70
C ASN A 449 -15.96 10.81 39.18
N GLY A 450 -15.66 10.05 40.25
CA GLY A 450 -16.57 9.07 40.83
C GLY A 450 -16.65 7.74 40.07
N GLY A 451 -15.63 7.44 39.26
CA GLY A 451 -15.43 6.16 38.60
C GLY A 451 -15.35 5.01 39.61
N LYS A 452 -15.93 3.87 39.22
CA LYS A 452 -15.94 2.64 39.99
C LYS A 452 -15.35 1.53 39.15
N SER A 453 -14.50 0.73 39.77
CA SER A 453 -13.93 -0.46 39.14
C SER A 453 -14.51 -1.74 39.74
N SER A 454 -14.63 -2.76 38.90
CA SER A 454 -14.95 -4.12 39.33
C SER A 454 -13.69 -4.83 39.86
N LYS A 455 -13.83 -6.04 40.39
CA LYS A 455 -12.67 -6.82 40.84
C LYS A 455 -11.74 -7.10 39.65
N ILE A 456 -10.53 -6.56 39.70
CA ILE A 456 -9.46 -6.88 38.76
C ILE A 456 -8.96 -8.31 39.01
N GLU A 457 -8.85 -9.09 37.95
CA GLU A 457 -8.35 -10.46 37.99
C GLU A 457 -6.86 -10.51 38.36
N LYS A 458 -6.42 -11.63 38.94
CA LYS A 458 -5.06 -11.76 39.48
C LYS A 458 -3.98 -11.50 38.41
N LYS A 459 -4.19 -11.97 37.18
CA LYS A 459 -3.24 -11.85 36.07
C LYS A 459 -2.91 -10.40 35.67
N TYR A 460 -3.77 -9.44 35.99
CA TYR A 460 -3.54 -8.01 35.71
C TYR A 460 -2.90 -7.25 36.89
N LYS A 461 -2.65 -7.93 38.02
CA LYS A 461 -1.99 -7.34 39.20
C LYS A 461 -0.58 -7.88 39.44
N GLU A 462 -0.28 -9.03 38.83
CA GLU A 462 1.04 -9.66 38.90
C GLU A 462 1.96 -9.02 37.86
N ASP A 463 3.22 -8.85 38.22
CA ASP A 463 4.27 -8.66 37.25
C ASP A 463 4.52 -10.00 36.54
N LEU A 464 3.93 -10.15 35.35
CA LEU A 464 4.02 -11.36 34.56
C LEU A 464 5.40 -11.52 33.91
N LEU A 465 6.17 -10.44 33.74
CA LEU A 465 7.53 -10.49 33.22
C LEU A 465 8.51 -11.07 34.24
N GLN A 466 8.30 -10.79 35.52
CA GLN A 466 9.11 -11.38 36.61
C GLN A 466 8.66 -12.78 37.03
N LYS A 467 7.62 -13.33 36.38
CA LYS A 467 7.09 -14.65 36.73
C LYS A 467 7.96 -15.76 36.16
N GLU A 468 8.54 -16.56 37.05
CA GLU A 468 9.20 -17.82 36.68
C GLU A 468 8.19 -18.79 36.07
N LEU A 469 8.51 -19.30 34.88
CA LEU A 469 7.72 -20.27 34.15
C LEU A 469 8.43 -21.62 34.12
N LYS A 470 7.64 -22.69 34.09
CA LYS A 470 8.16 -24.04 33.86
C LYS A 470 8.24 -24.31 32.37
N GLU A 471 9.01 -25.32 31.99
CA GLU A 471 8.95 -25.92 30.66
C GLU A 471 7.48 -26.22 30.28
N SER A 472 7.13 -25.96 29.02
CA SER A 472 5.77 -26.04 28.48
C SER A 472 4.75 -25.03 29.06
N GLU A 473 5.19 -23.99 29.77
CA GLU A 473 4.36 -22.84 30.17
C GLU A 473 4.78 -21.59 29.40
N SER A 474 3.81 -20.75 29.03
CA SER A 474 4.07 -19.47 28.35
C SER A 474 3.08 -18.39 28.80
N ILE A 475 3.51 -17.13 28.70
CA ILE A 475 2.65 -15.96 28.82
C ILE A 475 2.65 -15.26 27.46
N LEU A 476 1.47 -14.97 26.96
CA LEU A 476 1.27 -14.32 25.67
C LEU A 476 0.70 -12.93 25.87
N TRP A 477 1.16 -11.98 25.06
CA TRP A 477 0.54 -10.66 24.91
C TRP A 477 0.20 -10.42 23.45
N PHE A 478 -1.00 -9.89 23.23
CA PHE A 478 -1.40 -9.43 21.92
C PHE A 478 -0.85 -8.02 21.68
N ALA A 479 -0.01 -7.85 20.65
CA ALA A 479 0.60 -6.57 20.31
C ALA A 479 -0.25 -5.75 19.33
N THR A 480 -1.07 -6.37 18.48
CA THR A 480 -2.08 -5.81 17.54
C THR A 480 -1.99 -6.62 16.25
N HIS A 481 -3.01 -6.57 15.38
CA HIS A 481 -3.01 -7.17 14.05
C HIS A 481 -2.45 -8.61 13.98
N ALA A 482 -1.20 -8.81 13.54
CA ALA A 482 -0.48 -10.09 13.51
C ALA A 482 0.53 -10.25 14.67
N GLY A 483 0.83 -9.18 15.39
CA GLY A 483 1.87 -9.12 16.41
C GLY A 483 1.52 -9.84 17.71
N TRP A 484 2.42 -10.73 18.14
CA TRP A 484 2.32 -11.47 19.40
C TRP A 484 3.66 -11.54 20.13
N ILE A 485 3.62 -11.43 21.46
CA ILE A 485 4.78 -11.61 22.33
C ILE A 485 4.60 -12.84 23.19
N TYR A 486 5.64 -13.66 23.28
CA TYR A 486 5.67 -14.91 24.03
C TYR A 486 6.81 -14.89 25.04
N LYS A 487 6.48 -14.85 26.33
CA LYS A 487 7.43 -15.20 27.38
C LYS A 487 7.34 -16.69 27.65
N THR A 488 8.47 -17.37 27.67
CA THR A 488 8.60 -18.79 28.02
C THR A 488 9.52 -18.93 29.24
N ALA A 489 10.06 -20.13 29.50
CA ALA A 489 10.90 -20.37 30.67
C ALA A 489 12.18 -19.53 30.62
N ASN A 490 12.82 -19.48 29.46
CA ASN A 490 14.12 -18.84 29.25
C ASN A 490 14.10 -17.76 28.15
N ASN A 491 13.07 -17.72 27.30
CA ASN A 491 13.01 -16.83 26.14
C ASN A 491 11.87 -15.81 26.19
N LEU A 492 12.08 -14.68 25.49
CA LEU A 492 11.05 -13.74 25.07
C LEU A 492 11.06 -13.64 23.54
N LEU A 493 9.98 -14.08 22.89
CA LEU A 493 9.80 -13.97 21.45
C LEU A 493 8.87 -12.82 21.12
N ILE A 494 9.23 -11.99 20.14
CA ILE A 494 8.39 -10.94 19.58
C ILE A 494 8.19 -11.28 18.11
N ILE A 495 6.97 -11.59 17.70
CA ILE A 495 6.66 -12.01 16.33
C ILE A 495 5.78 -10.95 15.68
N ASP A 496 6.14 -10.52 14.47
CA ASP A 496 5.39 -9.62 13.59
C ASP A 496 4.90 -8.32 14.28
N TYR A 497 5.83 -7.63 14.94
CA TYR A 497 5.48 -6.42 15.70
C TYR A 497 5.22 -5.23 14.79
N TRP A 498 4.09 -4.57 15.03
CA TRP A 498 3.69 -3.34 14.35
C TRP A 498 3.32 -2.23 15.34
N SER A 499 3.95 -1.07 15.22
CA SER A 499 3.75 0.07 16.13
C SER A 499 2.53 0.95 15.77
N HIS A 500 1.52 0.36 15.10
CA HIS A 500 0.34 1.10 14.63
C HIS A 500 -0.49 1.78 15.72
N GLY A 501 -0.98 2.98 15.41
CA GLY A 501 -1.85 3.76 16.28
C GLY A 501 -1.08 4.69 17.21
N ASN A 502 -1.78 5.26 18.20
CA ASN A 502 -1.16 6.21 19.12
C ASN A 502 -0.38 5.50 20.22
N VAL A 503 0.91 5.82 20.31
CA VAL A 503 1.78 5.39 21.41
C VAL A 503 1.19 5.92 22.74
N PRO A 504 0.91 5.05 23.72
CA PRO A 504 0.45 5.50 25.03
C PRO A 504 1.58 6.23 25.75
N GLU A 505 1.24 7.09 26.71
CA GLU A 505 2.25 7.83 27.47
C GLU A 505 3.29 6.92 28.15
N ASN A 506 2.85 5.74 28.62
CA ASN A 506 3.71 4.74 29.23
C ASN A 506 3.59 3.43 28.43
N PRO A 507 4.37 3.24 27.36
CA PRO A 507 4.37 1.98 26.61
C PRO A 507 4.88 0.83 27.48
N SER A 508 4.20 -0.31 27.41
CA SER A 508 4.58 -1.55 28.10
C SER A 508 3.85 -2.74 27.50
N LEU A 509 4.35 -3.95 27.72
CA LEU A 509 3.65 -5.17 27.29
C LEU A 509 2.24 -5.25 27.85
N ALA A 510 1.97 -4.66 29.02
CA ALA A 510 0.64 -4.59 29.60
C ALA A 510 -0.38 -3.80 28.76
N ASN A 511 0.06 -2.89 27.88
CA ASN A 511 -0.79 -2.25 26.88
C ASN A 511 -0.41 -2.63 25.45
N GLY A 512 0.37 -3.71 25.27
CA GLY A 512 0.74 -4.31 23.98
C GLY A 512 1.73 -3.50 23.16
N TRP A 513 2.45 -2.58 23.79
CA TRP A 513 3.58 -1.85 23.22
C TRP A 513 4.89 -2.38 23.79
N ILE A 514 5.98 -2.22 23.06
CA ILE A 514 7.31 -2.57 23.58
C ILE A 514 7.95 -1.35 24.22
N ASN A 515 8.39 -1.52 25.45
CA ASN A 515 9.40 -0.66 26.07
C ASN A 515 10.68 -1.50 26.24
N PRO A 516 11.77 -1.21 25.53
CA PRO A 516 12.98 -2.04 25.60
C PRO A 516 13.56 -2.19 27.01
N GLU A 517 13.38 -1.17 27.87
CA GLU A 517 13.87 -1.20 29.25
C GLU A 517 13.19 -2.26 30.13
N GLU A 518 11.92 -2.63 29.87
CA GLU A 518 11.23 -3.67 30.67
C GLU A 518 11.64 -5.10 30.30
N ILE A 519 12.31 -5.29 29.17
CA ILE A 519 12.70 -6.62 28.64
C ILE A 519 14.22 -6.78 28.43
N LYS A 520 15.02 -5.76 28.76
CA LYS A 520 16.48 -5.74 28.52
C LYS A 520 17.29 -6.87 29.17
N ASP A 521 16.78 -7.42 30.28
CA ASP A 521 17.43 -8.50 31.01
C ASP A 521 16.98 -9.90 30.54
N MET A 522 16.18 -9.98 29.47
CA MET A 522 15.64 -11.23 28.92
C MET A 522 16.41 -11.68 27.66
N ASN A 523 16.32 -12.97 27.33
CA ASN A 523 16.78 -13.49 26.05
C ASN A 523 15.74 -13.16 24.96
N VAL A 524 15.93 -12.06 24.23
CA VAL A 524 14.94 -11.54 23.28
C VAL A 524 15.26 -11.99 21.86
N THR A 525 14.29 -12.62 21.19
CA THR A 525 14.34 -12.90 19.75
C THR A 525 13.15 -12.22 19.06
N VAL A 526 13.43 -11.39 18.07
CA VAL A 526 12.44 -10.75 17.20
C VAL A 526 12.37 -11.53 15.89
N ILE A 527 11.16 -11.87 15.48
CA ILE A 527 10.87 -12.61 14.25
C ILE A 527 9.94 -11.74 13.40
N ALA A 528 10.39 -11.32 12.22
CA ALA A 528 9.55 -10.66 11.22
C ALA A 528 9.38 -11.61 10.04
N THR A 529 8.16 -12.05 9.79
CA THR A 529 7.88 -13.10 8.80
C THR A 529 8.03 -12.63 7.36
N HIS A 530 7.86 -11.33 7.10
CA HIS A 530 8.07 -10.69 5.79
C HIS A 530 8.15 -9.16 5.97
N ASP A 531 8.34 -8.40 4.88
CA ASP A 531 8.65 -6.96 4.90
C ASP A 531 7.46 -5.98 4.76
N HIS A 532 6.19 -6.43 4.75
CA HIS A 532 5.06 -5.49 4.73
C HIS A 532 4.93 -4.75 6.06
N GLY A 533 4.47 -3.50 5.95
CA GLY A 533 4.42 -2.55 7.06
C GLY A 533 3.46 -2.89 8.19
N ASP A 534 2.68 -3.98 8.11
CA ASP A 534 1.76 -4.49 9.14
C ASP A 534 2.26 -5.77 9.85
N HIS A 535 3.39 -6.33 9.42
CA HIS A 535 4.14 -7.39 10.10
C HIS A 535 5.58 -6.98 10.45
N TYR A 536 6.08 -5.91 9.85
CA TYR A 536 7.41 -5.39 10.09
C TYR A 536 7.34 -3.89 10.37
N ASP A 537 8.06 -3.44 11.40
CA ASP A 537 8.18 -2.05 11.78
C ASP A 537 9.64 -1.69 12.06
N PRO A 538 10.24 -0.71 11.36
CA PRO A 538 11.65 -0.34 11.54
C PRO A 538 12.01 0.06 12.98
N VAL A 539 11.05 0.40 13.83
CA VAL A 539 11.29 0.74 15.25
C VAL A 539 11.97 -0.41 16.02
N ILE A 540 11.85 -1.65 15.56
CA ILE A 540 12.47 -2.80 16.23
C ILE A 540 14.00 -2.65 16.31
N TRP A 541 14.64 -1.99 15.35
CA TRP A 541 16.09 -1.84 15.31
C TRP A 541 16.62 -0.93 16.42
N GLU A 542 15.83 0.05 16.85
CA GLU A 542 16.18 0.96 17.96
C GLU A 542 16.41 0.18 19.27
N TRP A 543 15.83 -1.01 19.40
CA TRP A 543 15.93 -1.81 20.63
C TRP A 543 17.34 -2.39 20.86
N GLN A 544 18.18 -2.49 19.82
CA GLN A 544 19.57 -2.93 19.93
C GLN A 544 20.40 -2.03 20.87
N GLU A 545 20.07 -0.74 20.94
CA GLU A 545 20.77 0.21 21.81
C GLU A 545 20.57 -0.11 23.30
N THR A 546 19.41 -0.69 23.64
CA THR A 546 19.03 -1.01 25.02
C THR A 546 19.26 -2.49 25.35
N ILE A 547 19.11 -3.37 24.36
CA ILE A 547 19.17 -4.83 24.50
C ILE A 547 20.33 -5.36 23.63
N PRO A 548 21.58 -5.33 24.12
CA PRO A 548 22.75 -5.56 23.27
C PRO A 548 22.88 -6.98 22.69
N ASN A 549 22.14 -7.96 23.22
CA ASN A 549 22.16 -9.35 22.76
C ASN A 549 20.82 -9.79 22.14
N ILE A 550 20.01 -8.84 21.66
CA ILE A 550 18.77 -9.14 20.94
C ILE A 550 19.08 -9.85 19.61
N ARG A 551 18.29 -10.87 19.27
CA ARG A 551 18.41 -11.61 18.01
C ARG A 551 17.30 -11.18 17.05
N TYR A 552 17.63 -10.96 15.78
CA TYR A 552 16.65 -10.70 14.72
C TYR A 552 16.66 -11.82 13.69
N ILE A 553 15.47 -12.30 13.35
CA ILE A 553 15.26 -13.35 12.36
C ILE A 553 14.21 -12.85 11.38
N LEU A 554 14.58 -12.77 10.11
CA LEU A 554 13.73 -12.21 9.06
C LEU A 554 13.42 -13.28 8.01
N GLY A 555 12.16 -13.27 7.53
CA GLY A 555 11.70 -14.09 6.42
C GLY A 555 11.94 -13.49 5.04
N ASP A 556 12.23 -12.19 4.98
CA ASP A 556 12.57 -11.46 3.75
C ASP A 556 13.76 -10.53 4.00
N ALA A 557 14.56 -10.31 2.96
CA ALA A 557 15.72 -9.42 3.04
C ALA A 557 15.28 -7.96 3.01
N THR A 558 15.70 -7.17 3.99
CA THR A 558 15.49 -5.72 3.99
C THR A 558 16.69 -4.99 3.37
N PRO A 559 16.50 -3.83 2.71
CA PRO A 559 17.57 -3.05 2.11
C PRO A 559 18.45 -2.32 3.15
N GLU A 560 18.16 -2.46 4.44
CA GLU A 560 18.81 -1.76 5.54
C GLU A 560 20.08 -2.49 6.01
N GLN A 561 21.09 -1.74 6.47
CA GLN A 561 22.39 -2.29 6.89
C GLN A 561 22.37 -2.75 8.36
N HIS A 562 21.48 -3.68 8.73
CA HIS A 562 21.42 -4.26 10.08
C HIS A 562 21.89 -5.72 10.10
N GLU A 563 22.37 -6.20 11.25
CA GLU A 563 22.73 -7.61 11.46
C GLU A 563 21.48 -8.42 11.85
N TYR A 564 21.16 -9.43 11.05
CA TYR A 564 20.04 -10.35 11.27
C TYR A 564 20.31 -11.71 10.61
N ASP A 565 19.61 -12.75 11.07
CA ASP A 565 19.59 -14.05 10.42
C ASP A 565 18.41 -14.11 9.42
N LEU A 566 18.70 -14.35 8.14
CA LEU A 566 17.67 -14.61 7.13
C LEU A 566 17.28 -16.09 7.17
N ILE A 567 15.98 -16.40 7.11
CA ILE A 567 15.47 -17.77 7.08
C ILE A 567 14.56 -18.00 5.87
N GLU A 568 14.99 -18.91 5.00
CA GLU A 568 14.27 -19.26 3.77
C GLU A 568 13.22 -20.35 4.01
N PRO A 569 12.15 -20.45 3.19
CA PRO A 569 11.22 -21.57 3.22
C PRO A 569 11.92 -22.93 3.20
N ARG A 570 11.38 -23.90 3.95
CA ARG A 570 11.94 -25.27 4.12
C ARG A 570 13.30 -25.34 4.79
N SER A 571 13.75 -24.27 5.43
CA SER A 571 14.98 -24.26 6.23
C SER A 571 14.69 -24.27 7.74
N THR A 572 15.72 -24.50 8.55
CA THR A 572 15.61 -24.52 10.00
C THR A 572 16.80 -23.82 10.64
N LEU A 573 16.52 -22.81 11.46
CA LEU A 573 17.50 -22.19 12.35
C LEU A 573 17.40 -22.84 13.73
N THR A 574 18.55 -23.18 14.31
CA THR A 574 18.63 -23.84 15.62
C THR A 574 19.61 -23.09 16.51
N PHE A 575 19.12 -22.72 17.68
CA PHE A 575 19.85 -22.18 18.81
C PHE A 575 19.66 -23.13 20.00
N ASP A 576 20.45 -23.00 21.06
CA ASP A 576 20.48 -23.98 22.17
C ASP A 576 19.09 -24.26 22.80
N ASP A 577 18.20 -23.28 22.80
CA ASP A 577 16.88 -23.28 23.45
C ASP A 577 15.71 -22.94 22.50
N LEU A 578 16.01 -22.69 21.23
CA LEU A 578 15.06 -22.21 20.22
C LEU A 578 15.31 -22.86 18.87
N LYS A 579 14.28 -23.44 18.28
CA LYS A 579 14.32 -23.95 16.91
C LYS A 579 13.17 -23.36 16.10
N ILE A 580 13.48 -22.81 14.93
CA ILE A 580 12.52 -22.18 14.03
C ILE A 580 12.63 -22.86 12.67
N THR A 581 11.53 -23.48 12.24
CA THR A 581 11.44 -24.14 10.93
C THR A 581 10.50 -23.35 10.04
N ALA A 582 11.00 -22.84 8.93
CA ALA A 582 10.24 -22.02 8.00
C ALA A 582 9.56 -22.85 6.91
N PHE A 583 8.47 -22.32 6.39
CA PHE A 583 7.72 -22.83 5.25
C PHE A 583 7.18 -21.65 4.43
N GLU A 584 6.68 -21.90 3.22
CA GLU A 584 6.30 -20.81 2.31
C GLU A 584 5.01 -20.13 2.80
N SER A 585 5.01 -18.80 2.86
CA SER A 585 3.76 -18.07 3.05
C SER A 585 3.05 -17.86 1.71
N ASN A 586 1.72 -17.76 1.71
CA ASN A 586 0.96 -17.61 0.47
C ASN A 586 0.97 -16.19 -0.09
N ASP A 587 1.11 -15.18 0.78
CA ASP A 587 1.19 -13.78 0.35
C ASP A 587 2.65 -13.36 0.16
N ALA A 588 3.38 -13.19 1.26
CA ALA A 588 4.78 -12.75 1.27
C ALA A 588 5.59 -13.41 2.42
N GLY A 589 6.91 -13.52 2.20
CA GLY A 589 7.88 -14.13 3.12
C GLY A 589 7.55 -15.55 3.56
N ILE A 590 7.59 -15.81 4.87
CA ILE A 590 7.54 -17.15 5.45
C ILE A 590 6.43 -17.34 6.47
N GLY A 591 5.96 -18.58 6.58
CA GLY A 591 5.41 -19.11 7.82
C GLY A 591 6.45 -19.87 8.63
N CYS A 592 6.20 -20.09 9.92
CA CYS A 592 7.13 -20.83 10.76
C CYS A 592 6.46 -21.68 11.85
N VAL A 593 7.14 -22.77 12.19
CA VAL A 593 6.92 -23.55 13.42
C VAL A 593 8.09 -23.30 14.36
N ILE A 594 7.77 -22.86 15.57
CA ILE A 594 8.73 -22.46 16.60
C ILE A 594 8.64 -23.46 17.76
N GLU A 595 9.73 -24.16 18.05
CA GLU A 595 9.89 -25.04 19.21
C GLU A 595 10.80 -24.34 20.23
N VAL A 596 10.25 -23.95 21.39
CA VAL A 596 10.97 -23.18 22.41
C VAL A 596 10.52 -23.59 23.81
N ASP A 597 11.47 -23.92 24.70
CA ASP A 597 11.20 -24.26 26.11
C ASP A 597 10.02 -25.24 26.33
N GLY A 598 9.89 -26.23 25.44
CA GLY A 598 8.83 -27.24 25.48
C GLY A 598 7.44 -26.76 25.04
N VAL A 599 7.35 -25.62 24.33
CA VAL A 599 6.14 -25.09 23.68
C VAL A 599 6.34 -25.08 22.17
N THR A 600 5.37 -25.58 21.40
CA THR A 600 5.37 -25.52 19.93
C THR A 600 4.32 -24.54 19.40
N ILE A 601 4.78 -23.50 18.72
CA ILE A 601 3.95 -22.43 18.16
C ILE A 601 3.93 -22.56 16.64
N PHE A 602 2.74 -22.56 16.06
CA PHE A 602 2.53 -22.43 14.62
C PHE A 602 2.12 -21.00 14.31
N HIS A 603 2.95 -20.29 13.56
CA HIS A 603 2.68 -18.95 13.05
C HIS A 603 2.72 -18.98 11.53
N PRO A 604 1.62 -18.68 10.84
CA PRO A 604 1.55 -18.89 9.41
C PRO A 604 2.28 -17.75 8.66
N GLY A 605 2.50 -16.58 9.27
CA GLY A 605 3.03 -15.41 8.54
C GLY A 605 1.90 -14.66 7.84
N ASP A 606 2.22 -13.85 6.85
CA ASP A 606 1.22 -13.09 6.09
C ASP A 606 0.57 -13.95 5.02
N HIS A 607 -0.64 -14.38 5.32
CA HIS A 607 -1.40 -15.30 4.50
C HIS A 607 -2.70 -14.65 4.08
N ALA A 608 -2.95 -14.67 2.75
CA ALA A 608 -4.17 -14.28 2.03
C ALA A 608 -3.99 -12.98 1.22
N ASN A 609 -3.99 -13.10 -0.12
CA ASN A 609 -4.07 -11.95 -1.03
C ASN A 609 -5.11 -12.15 -2.14
N GLU A 610 -5.39 -11.07 -2.89
CA GLU A 610 -6.39 -11.03 -3.97
C GLU A 610 -6.20 -12.08 -5.08
N THR A 611 -5.02 -12.69 -5.19
CA THR A 611 -4.63 -13.52 -6.34
C THR A 611 -4.54 -15.02 -6.05
N ARG A 612 -4.58 -15.45 -4.78
CA ARG A 612 -4.37 -16.84 -4.38
C ARG A 612 -5.44 -17.33 -3.40
N ASP A 613 -6.30 -18.22 -3.89
CA ASP A 613 -7.33 -18.94 -3.13
C ASP A 613 -6.69 -19.90 -2.09
N PHE A 614 -7.22 -19.91 -0.86
CA PHE A 614 -6.87 -20.90 0.18
C PHE A 614 -7.30 -22.32 -0.18
N SER A 615 -8.21 -22.49 -1.14
CA SER A 615 -8.63 -23.80 -1.62
C SER A 615 -7.60 -24.41 -2.59
N GLY A 616 -6.39 -24.69 -2.10
CA GLY A 616 -5.39 -25.41 -2.90
C GLY A 616 -3.94 -25.12 -2.58
N THR A 617 -3.58 -23.84 -2.61
CA THR A 617 -2.17 -23.42 -2.66
C THR A 617 -1.48 -23.55 -1.31
N TYR A 618 -2.19 -23.28 -0.21
CA TYR A 618 -1.62 -23.39 1.14
C TYR A 618 -1.64 -24.81 1.74
N TRP A 619 -2.44 -25.73 1.17
CA TRP A 619 -2.62 -27.05 1.78
C TRP A 619 -1.33 -27.86 1.87
N GLN A 620 -0.41 -27.64 0.92
CA GLN A 620 0.90 -28.29 0.92
C GLN A 620 1.73 -27.88 2.15
N GLU A 621 1.56 -26.65 2.64
CA GLU A 621 2.24 -26.16 3.84
C GLU A 621 1.66 -26.80 5.11
N ILE A 622 0.33 -26.94 5.18
CA ILE A 622 -0.34 -27.66 6.27
C ILE A 622 0.09 -29.13 6.28
N GLU A 623 0.17 -29.77 5.11
CA GLU A 623 0.66 -31.14 4.97
C GLU A 623 2.12 -31.27 5.40
N TYR A 624 2.98 -30.37 4.95
CA TYR A 624 4.37 -30.32 5.39
C TYR A 624 4.48 -30.21 6.92
N VAL A 625 3.72 -29.31 7.54
CA VAL A 625 3.74 -29.15 9.00
C VAL A 625 3.24 -30.42 9.69
N LYS A 626 2.16 -31.02 9.20
CA LYS A 626 1.61 -32.28 9.73
C LYS A 626 2.62 -33.44 9.65
N GLU A 627 3.39 -33.51 8.57
CA GLU A 627 4.38 -34.57 8.37
C GLU A 627 5.62 -34.40 9.26
N ASN A 628 6.00 -33.16 9.57
CA ASN A 628 7.24 -32.85 10.27
C ASN A 628 7.05 -32.56 11.77
N PHE A 629 5.83 -32.23 12.22
CA PHE A 629 5.54 -31.85 13.60
C PHE A 629 4.39 -32.67 14.19
N GLN A 630 4.62 -33.28 15.35
CA GLN A 630 3.64 -34.20 15.96
C GLN A 630 2.65 -33.51 16.90
N ASN A 631 2.98 -32.32 17.43
CA ASN A 631 2.13 -31.60 18.39
C ASN A 631 2.28 -30.10 18.19
N ILE A 632 1.18 -29.40 17.96
CA ILE A 632 1.12 -27.95 18.00
C ILE A 632 0.41 -27.53 19.29
N ASP A 633 1.08 -26.75 20.14
CA ASP A 633 0.48 -26.22 21.36
C ASP A 633 -0.44 -25.04 21.04
N ILE A 634 0.08 -24.09 20.26
CA ILE A 634 -0.57 -22.81 19.96
C ILE A 634 -0.52 -22.60 18.45
N ALA A 635 -1.68 -22.42 17.82
CA ALA A 635 -1.76 -22.02 16.42
C ALA A 635 -2.39 -20.64 16.28
N MET A 636 -1.76 -19.79 15.48
CA MET A 636 -2.31 -18.53 15.00
C MET A 636 -2.84 -18.72 13.58
N MET A 637 -3.92 -18.04 13.20
CA MET A 637 -4.29 -17.89 11.80
C MET A 637 -4.89 -16.52 11.51
N PRO A 638 -4.62 -15.95 10.33
CA PRO A 638 -5.40 -14.82 9.85
C PRO A 638 -6.87 -15.21 9.71
N ILE A 639 -7.77 -14.27 10.04
CA ILE A 639 -9.20 -14.41 9.73
C ILE A 639 -9.63 -13.57 8.52
N ARG A 640 -8.69 -12.83 7.93
CA ARG A 640 -8.81 -11.96 6.74
C ARG A 640 -7.46 -11.84 6.06
N GLY A 641 -7.46 -11.40 4.80
CA GLY A 641 -6.23 -11.12 4.06
C GLY A 641 -6.08 -9.71 3.55
N CYS A 642 -4.89 -9.45 3.00
CA CYS A 642 -4.53 -8.23 2.31
C CYS A 642 -5.40 -8.04 1.06
N GLY A 643 -5.99 -6.85 0.89
CA GLY A 643 -6.76 -6.48 -0.31
C GLY A 643 -8.19 -7.02 -0.40
N LEU A 644 -8.80 -7.49 0.70
CA LEU A 644 -10.17 -8.04 0.74
C LEU A 644 -10.36 -9.34 -0.09
N PRO A 645 -9.58 -10.41 0.16
CA PRO A 645 -9.77 -11.69 -0.53
C PRO A 645 -11.07 -12.38 -0.10
N ASP A 646 -11.42 -13.44 -0.83
CA ASP A 646 -12.57 -14.29 -0.52
C ASP A 646 -12.52 -14.79 0.93
N VAL A 647 -13.39 -14.25 1.77
CA VAL A 647 -13.49 -14.56 3.21
C VAL A 647 -13.80 -16.05 3.42
N GLU A 648 -14.52 -16.66 2.48
CA GLU A 648 -14.85 -18.07 2.54
C GLU A 648 -13.59 -18.94 2.37
N SER A 649 -12.70 -18.56 1.45
CA SER A 649 -11.41 -19.21 1.29
C SER A 649 -10.58 -19.15 2.57
N VAL A 650 -10.42 -17.95 3.17
CA VAL A 650 -9.67 -17.81 4.44
C VAL A 650 -10.28 -18.70 5.52
N ARG A 651 -11.62 -18.69 5.67
CA ARG A 651 -12.35 -19.53 6.62
C ARG A 651 -12.07 -21.03 6.42
N LEU A 652 -12.13 -21.52 5.19
CA LEU A 652 -11.84 -22.92 4.84
C LEU A 652 -10.38 -23.29 5.14
N GLY A 653 -9.45 -22.37 4.90
CA GLY A 653 -8.05 -22.51 5.28
C GLY A 653 -7.87 -22.73 6.78
N VAL A 654 -8.49 -21.88 7.60
CA VAL A 654 -8.43 -22.03 9.06
C VAL A 654 -9.01 -23.36 9.52
N ILE A 655 -10.18 -23.75 9.01
CA ILE A 655 -10.81 -25.03 9.35
C ILE A 655 -9.87 -26.19 9.05
N ARG A 656 -9.30 -26.21 7.84
CA ARG A 656 -8.35 -27.24 7.43
C ARG A 656 -7.15 -27.31 8.38
N THR A 657 -6.54 -26.18 8.71
CA THR A 657 -5.42 -26.12 9.66
C THR A 657 -5.81 -26.70 11.01
N LEU A 658 -6.98 -26.32 11.54
CA LEU A 658 -7.45 -26.81 12.83
C LEU A 658 -7.80 -28.30 12.84
N GLU A 659 -8.31 -28.83 11.73
CA GLU A 659 -8.64 -30.26 11.60
C GLU A 659 -7.41 -31.14 11.39
N GLU A 660 -6.42 -30.67 10.63
CA GLU A 660 -5.24 -31.46 10.27
C GLU A 660 -4.12 -31.39 11.32
N LEU A 661 -3.90 -30.22 11.91
CA LEU A 661 -2.84 -30.01 12.91
C LEU A 661 -3.33 -30.23 14.35
N GLU A 662 -4.65 -30.19 14.57
CA GLU A 662 -5.31 -30.36 15.87
C GLU A 662 -4.63 -29.61 17.04
N PRO A 663 -4.32 -28.30 16.90
CA PRO A 663 -3.57 -27.58 17.92
C PRO A 663 -4.34 -27.52 19.25
N LYS A 664 -3.63 -27.47 20.38
CA LYS A 664 -4.30 -27.46 21.70
C LYS A 664 -5.11 -26.18 21.91
N VAL A 665 -4.61 -25.04 21.44
CA VAL A 665 -5.29 -23.74 21.46
C VAL A 665 -5.15 -23.02 20.12
N PHE A 666 -6.17 -22.23 19.80
CA PHE A 666 -6.23 -21.36 18.62
C PHE A 666 -6.45 -19.92 19.04
N LEU A 667 -5.76 -19.00 18.37
CA LEU A 667 -5.91 -17.56 18.49
C LEU A 667 -5.96 -16.94 17.08
N PRO A 668 -7.00 -16.16 16.75
CA PRO A 668 -7.08 -15.47 15.46
C PRO A 668 -6.21 -14.19 15.44
N MET A 669 -5.84 -13.76 14.24
CA MET A 669 -5.09 -12.53 13.93
C MET A 669 -5.59 -11.87 12.63
N HIS A 670 -4.98 -10.75 12.20
CA HIS A 670 -5.36 -9.93 11.02
C HIS A 670 -6.74 -9.24 11.11
N SER A 671 -7.01 -8.60 12.25
CA SER A 671 -8.13 -7.67 12.41
C SER A 671 -7.75 -6.46 13.27
N VAL A 672 -6.47 -6.08 13.32
CA VAL A 672 -5.96 -4.97 14.13
C VAL A 672 -6.43 -5.11 15.59
N ASP A 673 -7.09 -4.10 16.16
CA ASP A 673 -7.61 -4.09 17.53
C ASP A 673 -9.13 -4.39 17.58
N ASP A 674 -9.71 -4.91 16.50
CA ASP A 674 -11.15 -5.14 16.38
C ASP A 674 -11.55 -6.54 16.85
N GLY A 675 -11.36 -6.79 18.15
CA GLY A 675 -11.57 -8.11 18.75
C GLY A 675 -12.99 -8.69 18.63
N PHE A 676 -13.98 -7.91 18.18
CA PHE A 676 -15.32 -8.43 17.88
C PHE A 676 -15.31 -9.31 16.63
N GLN A 677 -14.45 -9.01 15.64
CA GLN A 677 -14.30 -9.84 14.44
C GLN A 677 -13.74 -11.21 14.82
N TYR A 678 -12.75 -11.23 15.73
CA TYR A 678 -12.22 -12.46 16.30
C TYR A 678 -13.26 -13.26 17.10
N ARG A 679 -14.14 -12.58 17.84
CA ARG A 679 -15.27 -13.23 18.53
C ARG A 679 -16.21 -13.89 17.53
N ASN A 680 -16.69 -13.13 16.55
CA ASN A 680 -17.69 -13.58 15.58
C ASN A 680 -17.14 -14.74 14.75
N PHE A 681 -15.89 -14.66 14.29
CA PHE A 681 -15.22 -15.75 13.58
C PHE A 681 -15.11 -17.02 14.43
N ASN A 682 -14.71 -16.90 15.70
CA ASN A 682 -14.66 -18.04 16.62
C ASN A 682 -16.04 -18.63 16.92
N GLU A 683 -17.10 -17.83 16.94
CA GLU A 683 -18.48 -18.31 17.10
C GLU A 683 -18.89 -19.14 15.87
N ASN A 684 -18.61 -18.66 14.65
CA ASN A 684 -18.84 -19.42 13.42
C ASN A 684 -18.11 -20.77 13.41
N LEU A 685 -16.82 -20.80 13.79
CA LEU A 685 -16.06 -22.06 13.91
C LEU A 685 -16.69 -23.05 14.90
N ARG A 686 -17.35 -22.56 15.97
CA ARG A 686 -18.05 -23.45 16.92
C ARG A 686 -19.32 -24.02 16.31
N GLU A 687 -20.07 -23.21 15.56
CA GLU A 687 -21.28 -23.66 14.85
C GLU A 687 -20.95 -24.72 13.80
N GLU A 688 -19.79 -24.60 13.16
CA GLU A 688 -19.26 -25.56 12.19
C GLU A 688 -18.67 -26.83 12.82
N GLY A 689 -18.59 -26.89 14.15
CA GLY A 689 -18.28 -28.11 14.87
C GLY A 689 -16.80 -28.33 15.24
N ILE A 690 -15.96 -27.30 15.17
CA ILE A 690 -14.58 -27.36 15.68
C ILE A 690 -14.60 -27.57 17.20
N LYS A 691 -14.23 -28.79 17.64
CA LYS A 691 -14.34 -29.24 19.04
C LYS A 691 -13.03 -29.65 19.69
N LYS A 692 -12.03 -30.07 18.90
CA LYS A 692 -10.76 -30.60 19.43
C LYS A 692 -9.83 -29.48 19.93
N THR A 693 -9.82 -28.37 19.20
CA THR A 693 -9.06 -27.16 19.54
C THR A 693 -9.86 -26.21 20.41
N LYS A 694 -9.20 -25.60 21.41
CA LYS A 694 -9.82 -24.56 22.23
C LYS A 694 -9.62 -23.20 21.58
N LEU A 695 -10.73 -22.56 21.20
CA LEU A 695 -10.73 -21.25 20.56
C LEU A 695 -10.72 -20.12 21.62
N TYR A 696 -9.76 -19.22 21.51
CA TYR A 696 -9.61 -18.00 22.30
C TYR A 696 -9.48 -16.80 21.36
N TYR A 697 -9.59 -15.58 21.88
CA TYR A 697 -9.34 -14.37 21.10
C TYR A 697 -8.90 -13.20 22.00
N PRO A 698 -8.03 -12.30 21.52
CA PRO A 698 -7.80 -11.01 22.15
C PRO A 698 -8.97 -10.07 21.87
N ARG A 699 -9.27 -9.16 22.80
CA ARG A 699 -10.28 -8.10 22.57
C ARG A 699 -9.64 -6.79 22.18
N ASP A 700 -8.49 -6.49 22.77
CA ASP A 700 -7.78 -5.23 22.63
C ASP A 700 -6.27 -5.49 22.74
N ARG A 701 -5.47 -4.59 22.16
CA ARG A 701 -4.03 -4.52 22.35
C ARG A 701 -3.66 -4.59 23.84
N GLY A 702 -2.66 -5.42 24.19
CA GLY A 702 -2.22 -5.66 25.57
C GLY A 702 -3.03 -6.69 26.36
N ASP A 703 -4.05 -7.31 25.75
CA ASP A 703 -4.67 -8.51 26.30
C ASP A 703 -3.62 -9.61 26.47
N ARG A 704 -3.67 -10.27 27.63
CA ARG A 704 -2.65 -11.23 28.05
C ARG A 704 -3.23 -12.55 28.50
N PHE A 705 -2.54 -13.62 28.14
CA PHE A 705 -2.96 -14.99 28.34
C PHE A 705 -1.86 -15.79 29.03
N ILE A 706 -2.26 -16.71 29.90
CA ILE A 706 -1.32 -17.66 30.52
C ILE A 706 -1.59 -19.05 29.93
N TYR A 707 -0.66 -19.56 29.14
CA TYR A 707 -0.67 -20.90 28.60
C TYR A 707 -0.12 -21.90 29.61
N LYS A 708 -0.94 -22.87 29.98
CA LYS A 708 -0.56 -23.97 30.88
C LYS A 708 -1.46 -25.18 30.69
N ASN A 709 -0.86 -26.36 30.59
CA ASN A 709 -1.59 -27.64 30.45
C ASN A 709 -2.56 -27.65 29.24
N GLY A 710 -2.14 -27.12 28.09
CA GLY A 710 -2.95 -27.12 26.87
C GLY A 710 -4.15 -26.18 26.89
N LYS A 711 -4.13 -25.11 27.69
CA LYS A 711 -5.24 -24.14 27.83
C LYS A 711 -4.69 -22.74 28.10
N LEU A 712 -5.41 -21.72 27.63
CA LEU A 712 -5.21 -20.32 28.01
C LEU A 712 -6.16 -19.90 29.14
N LYS A 713 -5.74 -18.92 29.94
CA LYS A 713 -6.52 -18.26 31.00
C LYS A 713 -6.47 -16.75 30.88
#